data_AF-A0A3S2N884-F1
#
_entry.id   AF-A0A3S2N884-F1
#
_cell.length_a   1.000
_cell.length_b   1.000
_cell.length_c   1.000
_cell.angle_alpha   90.00
_cell.angle_beta   90.00
_cell.angle_gamma   90.00
#
_symmetry.space_group_name_H-M   'P 1'
#
loop_
_entity.id
_entity.type
_entity.pdbx_description
1 polymer ?
#
loop_
_entity_poly.entity_id
_entity_poly.type
_entity_poly.pdbx_seq_one_letter_code
_entity_poly.pdbx_strand_id
1 'polypeptide(L)'
;MAALYEGYTLCGLIPDQNNSSSGIDGIEEERDSDHVIVTDSNRSVTLYKVSDQKPLGSWTVKQGQTLTCSAVFNSITNEYVAVSDHKVIRIWKEGDPVLDKTFKATVKADIWKVHCAAGGQPVVLFRRGAVRHLEDLLSAPQQPIEDVLAEDEAIRWSTSIVVEAQQFVLFTTELGGENFFYLQRLNPNSLHKYHLEREEPGLLPLSVSASYKDEHISLLCLYPNGFVYRSLISVRGPVLDEGPRAPLPLPRNRVMSLPVGEGLLKAASVLFLDDSHIAAVGAHHPSAGADFLCIWNVNFQTLQAGKEMGGKIYGQLWSYSNKFFIPHGKRLSVIPFSCHKSSLASALGKLRQTRPEESKCPTFVPSWNNPLHEEKAPLSKTGETRKTRSTRKTQPSVNLTAEQVLELIKTAPAEEVQKEVEELLSRQDVQDLQLHLGKLVSILVSRSQADPKFYTHSTFVQLVQSKFLCHSVCPDLLPLALERKDYFLCQTCLLFFSDIPEALTCCCLKAFICLPDVDAEKMSLEPDSVSFMDTLITREHSRDDLQNGFSPSSRLEDHSNTVEQQQRREGREKTTALQGLVCPIGSHKAALLNEILQTAYSDTFLLPHLKDLCPQHVLLFLRYLQFLYLRYSQDTFPQAHSLRAPSLHQIMDWMCMMLDAHFTVLVMTPEAKGFLLNLHGFVRSQVKLFSELGKIEGSLQELQKMKQKQDVRQYSIEVIEIF
;
A
#
# COMPACT_ATOMS: atom_id res chain seq x y z
N MET A 1 7.96 -2.54 -5.76
CA MET A 1 7.65 -2.80 -7.18
C MET A 1 8.76 -2.17 -8.01
N ALA A 2 9.19 -2.80 -9.10
CA ALA A 2 10.16 -2.15 -9.98
C ALA A 2 9.56 -0.87 -10.58
N ALA A 3 10.40 0.13 -10.80
CA ALA A 3 9.98 1.42 -11.35
C ALA A 3 11.01 1.89 -12.38
N LEU A 4 10.50 2.47 -13.46
CA LEU A 4 11.27 3.21 -14.46
C LEU A 4 11.12 4.71 -14.14
N TYR A 5 12.22 5.42 -14.01
CA TYR A 5 12.21 6.85 -13.77
C TYR A 5 12.20 7.64 -15.09
N GLU A 6 12.08 8.96 -14.97
CA GLU A 6 12.24 9.84 -16.11
C GLU A 6 13.64 9.66 -16.72
N GLY A 7 13.69 9.63 -18.05
CA GLY A 7 14.91 9.36 -18.79
C GLY A 7 15.23 10.54 -19.67
N TYR A 8 16.51 10.71 -19.98
CA TYR A 8 17.02 11.81 -20.78
C TYR A 8 17.88 11.27 -21.93
N THR A 9 18.15 12.12 -22.92
CA THR A 9 19.01 11.77 -24.05
C THR A 9 20.46 12.07 -23.71
N LEU A 10 21.35 11.07 -23.81
CA LEU A 10 22.79 11.25 -23.63
C LEU A 10 23.43 11.90 -24.85
N CYS A 11 23.13 11.38 -26.04
CA CYS A 11 23.63 11.91 -27.29
C CYS A 11 22.68 11.62 -28.46
N GLY A 12 22.81 12.41 -29.52
CA GLY A 12 22.12 12.17 -30.78
C GLY A 12 22.83 11.10 -31.60
N LEU A 13 22.05 10.26 -32.27
CA LEU A 13 22.56 9.24 -33.19
C LEU A 13 22.35 9.69 -34.63
N ILE A 14 23.32 9.38 -35.49
CA ILE A 14 23.23 9.56 -36.93
C ILE A 14 22.89 8.17 -37.49
N PRO A 15 21.61 7.85 -37.73
CA PRO A 15 21.25 6.56 -38.26
C PRO A 15 21.79 6.43 -39.68
N ASP A 16 22.47 5.32 -39.96
CA ASP A 16 22.79 4.92 -41.33
C ASP A 16 21.48 4.71 -42.09
N GLN A 17 21.32 5.39 -43.23
CA GLN A 17 20.05 5.51 -43.95
C GLN A 17 19.48 4.15 -44.45
N ASN A 18 20.27 3.07 -44.41
CA ASN A 18 19.92 1.75 -44.93
C ASN A 18 20.03 0.58 -43.93
N ASN A 19 20.43 0.79 -42.67
CA ASN A 19 20.72 -0.33 -41.76
C ASN A 19 19.68 -0.53 -40.63
N SER A 20 19.60 -1.78 -40.18
CA SER A 20 18.90 -2.21 -38.94
C SER A 20 19.71 -1.91 -37.67
N SER A 21 20.87 -1.27 -37.78
CA SER A 21 21.76 -0.92 -36.67
C SER A 21 21.56 0.52 -36.19
N SER A 22 21.83 0.75 -34.91
CA SER A 22 21.73 2.05 -34.25
C SER A 22 22.90 3.00 -34.55
N GLY A 23 23.98 2.48 -35.15
CA GLY A 23 25.27 3.17 -35.22
C GLY A 23 26.14 3.02 -33.96
N ILE A 24 25.71 2.24 -32.96
CA ILE A 24 26.46 1.98 -31.72
C ILE A 24 26.92 0.53 -31.69
N ASP A 25 28.23 0.32 -31.56
CA ASP A 25 28.85 -1.00 -31.44
C ASP A 25 28.93 -1.48 -29.99
N GLY A 26 28.96 -0.57 -29.03
CA GLY A 26 28.89 -0.92 -27.61
C GLY A 26 28.97 0.26 -26.66
N ILE A 27 28.50 0.00 -25.44
CA ILE A 27 28.58 0.90 -24.29
C ILE A 27 29.22 0.10 -23.16
N GLU A 28 30.24 0.65 -22.52
CA GLU A 28 30.92 0.03 -21.38
C GLU A 28 31.09 1.05 -20.24
N GLU A 29 31.04 0.57 -18.99
CA GLU A 29 31.31 1.37 -17.79
C GLU A 29 32.82 1.59 -17.62
N GLU A 30 33.22 2.78 -17.18
CA GLU A 30 34.64 3.12 -17.00
C GLU A 30 35.10 2.94 -15.54
N ARG A 31 34.98 4.00 -14.72
CA ARG A 31 35.51 4.06 -13.34
C ARG A 31 34.41 3.95 -12.31
N ASP A 32 33.27 4.57 -12.59
CA ASP A 32 32.14 4.69 -11.69
C ASP A 32 30.81 4.65 -12.45
N SER A 33 29.73 4.68 -11.68
CA SER A 33 28.34 4.68 -12.17
C SER A 33 27.93 5.88 -13.01
N ASP A 34 28.80 6.87 -13.20
CA ASP A 34 28.52 8.12 -13.89
C ASP A 34 29.37 8.33 -15.14
N HIS A 35 30.36 7.48 -15.42
CA HIS A 35 31.21 7.58 -16.60
C HIS A 35 31.05 6.37 -17.51
N VAL A 36 30.64 6.60 -18.76
CA VAL A 36 30.41 5.56 -19.76
C VAL A 36 31.11 5.86 -21.07
N ILE A 37 31.62 4.81 -21.69
CA ILE A 37 32.29 4.85 -22.99
C ILE A 37 31.29 4.40 -24.04
N VAL A 38 31.03 5.25 -25.03
CA VAL A 38 30.18 4.93 -26.17
C VAL A 38 31.06 4.75 -27.40
N THR A 39 30.99 3.58 -28.01
CA THR A 39 31.70 3.25 -29.26
C THR A 39 30.72 3.34 -30.43
N ASP A 40 30.94 4.30 -31.31
CA ASP A 40 30.19 4.48 -32.56
C ASP A 40 30.78 3.59 -33.65
N SER A 41 29.91 2.89 -34.39
CA SER A 41 30.26 1.98 -35.49
C SER A 41 30.96 2.68 -36.66
N ASN A 42 30.88 4.01 -36.71
CA ASN A 42 31.64 4.80 -37.67
C ASN A 42 33.13 4.76 -37.33
N ARG A 43 33.57 5.57 -36.35
CA ARG A 43 35.00 5.87 -36.12
C ARG A 43 35.36 6.40 -34.74
N SER A 44 34.41 6.55 -33.82
CA SER A 44 34.64 7.32 -32.59
C SER A 44 34.39 6.53 -31.32
N VAL A 45 35.23 6.76 -30.33
CA VAL A 45 35.02 6.38 -28.94
C VAL A 45 34.85 7.66 -28.16
N THR A 46 33.71 7.84 -27.49
CA THR A 46 33.44 9.05 -26.70
C THR A 46 33.13 8.68 -25.26
N LEU A 47 33.86 9.30 -24.33
CA LEU A 47 33.62 9.22 -22.89
C LEU A 47 32.58 10.26 -22.51
N TYR A 48 31.49 9.82 -21.89
CA TYR A 48 30.43 10.68 -21.39
C TYR A 48 30.36 10.63 -19.87
N LYS A 49 30.13 11.79 -19.28
CA LYS A 49 29.58 11.89 -17.94
C LYS A 49 28.06 11.91 -18.02
N VAL A 50 27.44 10.92 -17.39
CA VAL A 50 26.03 10.57 -17.54
C VAL A 50 25.14 11.60 -16.85
N SER A 51 25.50 12.06 -15.64
CA SER A 51 24.73 13.03 -14.85
C SER A 51 24.54 14.40 -15.51
N ASP A 52 25.56 14.93 -16.19
CA ASP A 52 25.53 16.25 -16.83
C ASP A 52 25.41 16.20 -18.36
N GLN A 53 25.32 14.99 -18.94
CA GLN A 53 25.21 14.73 -20.37
C GLN A 53 26.37 15.30 -21.19
N LYS A 54 27.56 15.45 -20.59
CA LYS A 54 28.71 16.05 -21.27
C LYS A 54 29.69 15.00 -21.78
N PRO A 55 30.15 15.11 -23.04
CA PRO A 55 31.31 14.37 -23.49
C PRO A 55 32.56 14.96 -22.83
N LEU A 56 33.34 14.13 -22.14
CA LEU A 56 34.61 14.52 -21.51
C LEU A 56 35.78 14.35 -22.48
N GLY A 57 35.73 13.32 -23.34
CA GLY A 57 36.76 13.02 -24.32
C GLY A 57 36.18 12.28 -25.52
N SER A 58 36.71 12.55 -26.71
CA SER A 58 36.32 11.85 -27.93
C SER A 58 37.56 11.53 -28.76
N TRP A 59 37.76 10.25 -29.06
CA TRP A 59 38.89 9.75 -29.81
C TRP A 59 38.39 9.13 -31.11
N THR A 60 38.98 9.56 -32.23
CA THR A 60 38.59 9.10 -33.57
C THR A 60 39.74 8.44 -34.30
N VAL A 61 39.43 7.39 -35.07
CA VAL A 61 40.39 6.76 -36.00
C VAL A 61 40.43 7.52 -37.34
N LYS A 62 41.51 7.35 -38.12
CA LYS A 62 41.66 8.00 -39.43
C LYS A 62 40.50 7.68 -40.37
N GLN A 63 40.26 8.62 -41.28
CA GLN A 63 39.39 8.40 -42.42
C GLN A 63 39.84 7.15 -43.20
N GLY A 64 38.93 6.18 -43.36
CA GLY A 64 39.19 4.89 -44.01
C GLY A 64 39.38 3.71 -43.04
N GLN A 65 39.62 3.97 -41.76
CA GLN A 65 39.63 2.94 -40.72
C GLN A 65 38.29 2.87 -40.01
N THR A 66 37.97 1.71 -39.44
CA THR A 66 36.76 1.51 -38.63
C THR A 66 37.10 0.83 -37.31
N LEU A 67 36.34 1.17 -36.27
CA LEU A 67 36.34 0.44 -35.02
C LEU A 67 35.45 -0.79 -35.23
N THR A 68 35.92 -1.96 -34.80
CA THR A 68 35.24 -3.22 -35.14
C THR A 68 34.52 -3.86 -33.97
N CYS A 69 34.74 -3.37 -32.76
CA CYS A 69 34.07 -3.81 -31.55
C CYS A 69 34.10 -2.70 -30.48
N SER A 70 33.29 -2.86 -29.44
CA SER A 70 33.25 -1.94 -28.30
C SER A 70 34.64 -1.70 -27.69
N ALA A 71 34.97 -0.44 -27.46
CA ALA A 71 36.10 -0.06 -26.62
C ALA A 71 35.82 -0.45 -25.16
N VAL A 72 36.85 -0.89 -24.46
CA VAL A 72 36.80 -1.26 -23.04
C VAL A 72 37.81 -0.44 -22.24
N PHE A 73 37.53 -0.24 -20.96
CA PHE A 73 38.46 0.41 -20.03
C PHE A 73 39.09 -0.61 -19.09
N ASN A 74 40.41 -0.60 -19.03
CA ASN A 74 41.16 -1.38 -18.06
C ASN A 74 41.36 -0.56 -16.78
N SER A 75 40.62 -0.89 -15.73
CA SER A 75 40.71 -0.21 -14.44
C SER A 75 42.03 -0.48 -13.69
N ILE A 76 42.78 -1.52 -14.06
CA ILE A 76 44.08 -1.85 -13.46
C ILE A 76 45.17 -0.92 -14.00
N THR A 77 45.21 -0.73 -15.33
CA THR A 77 46.25 0.09 -15.98
C THR A 77 45.82 1.54 -16.26
N ASN A 78 44.53 1.85 -16.06
CA ASN A 78 43.90 3.11 -16.45
C ASN A 78 44.08 3.43 -17.94
N GLU A 79 43.86 2.43 -18.78
CA GLU A 79 44.01 2.52 -20.24
C GLU A 79 42.75 2.03 -20.95
N TYR A 80 42.43 2.68 -22.06
CA TYR A 80 41.38 2.25 -22.96
C TYR A 80 41.95 1.32 -24.02
N VAL A 81 41.18 0.30 -24.38
CA VAL A 81 41.54 -0.69 -25.40
C VAL A 81 40.43 -0.78 -26.42
N ALA A 82 40.77 -0.69 -27.70
CA ALA A 82 39.84 -0.93 -28.80
C ALA A 82 40.52 -1.64 -29.96
N VAL A 83 39.73 -2.18 -30.87
CA VAL A 83 40.21 -2.85 -32.08
C VAL A 83 39.79 -2.07 -33.31
N SER A 84 40.76 -1.74 -34.16
CA SER A 84 40.52 -1.20 -35.50
C SER A 84 40.86 -2.23 -36.56
N ASP A 85 40.08 -2.22 -37.65
CA ASP A 85 40.33 -3.03 -38.86
C ASP A 85 40.50 -4.54 -38.55
N HIS A 86 39.77 -5.06 -37.55
CA HIS A 86 39.74 -6.45 -37.07
C HIS A 86 41.05 -7.02 -36.49
N LYS A 87 42.21 -6.42 -36.75
CA LYS A 87 43.52 -6.97 -36.36
C LYS A 87 44.41 -6.03 -35.56
N VAL A 88 44.07 -4.75 -35.47
CA VAL A 88 44.92 -3.74 -34.83
C VAL A 88 44.35 -3.37 -33.47
N ILE A 89 45.02 -3.81 -32.40
CA ILE A 89 44.71 -3.42 -31.03
C ILE A 89 45.31 -2.04 -30.79
N ARG A 90 44.50 -1.11 -30.29
CA ARG A 90 44.92 0.24 -29.90
C ARG A 90 44.76 0.43 -28.40
N ILE A 91 45.77 1.01 -27.77
CA ILE A 91 45.78 1.28 -26.33
C ILE A 91 46.16 2.74 -26.09
N TRP A 92 45.37 3.45 -25.30
CA TRP A 92 45.57 4.87 -25.02
C TRP A 92 45.06 5.26 -23.63
N LYS A 93 45.43 6.46 -23.18
CA LYS A 93 44.98 7.08 -21.92
C LYS A 93 44.12 8.29 -22.20
N GLU A 94 43.41 8.77 -21.19
CA GLU A 94 42.49 9.91 -21.33
C GLU A 94 43.19 11.18 -21.83
N GLY A 95 44.44 11.41 -21.41
CA GLY A 95 45.24 12.57 -21.82
C GLY A 95 45.77 12.50 -23.26
N ASP A 96 45.58 11.39 -23.98
CA ASP A 96 46.09 11.25 -25.35
C ASP A 96 45.18 11.99 -26.34
N PRO A 97 45.71 12.96 -27.10
CA PRO A 97 44.86 13.84 -27.92
C PRO A 97 44.38 13.17 -29.23
N VAL A 98 45.07 12.14 -29.72
CA VAL A 98 44.77 11.49 -31.02
C VAL A 98 45.08 10.00 -30.96
N LEU A 99 44.09 9.17 -31.30
CA LEU A 99 44.11 7.70 -31.36
C LEU A 99 45.15 7.11 -32.35
N ASP A 100 45.83 7.94 -33.13
CA ASP A 100 46.82 7.51 -34.10
C ASP A 100 48.24 7.49 -33.62
N LYS A 101 48.55 8.34 -32.64
CA LYS A 101 49.87 8.46 -32.02
C LYS A 101 50.02 7.51 -30.85
N THR A 102 48.93 6.84 -30.48
CA THR A 102 48.85 5.92 -29.36
C THR A 102 49.41 4.55 -29.73
N PHE A 103 49.57 3.68 -28.74
CA PHE A 103 50.14 2.36 -28.94
C PHE A 103 49.26 1.51 -29.87
N LYS A 104 49.89 0.78 -30.80
CA LYS A 104 49.22 -0.09 -31.76
C LYS A 104 49.96 -1.43 -31.85
N ALA A 105 49.22 -2.52 -31.76
CA ALA A 105 49.74 -3.87 -31.98
C ALA A 105 48.87 -4.58 -33.02
N THR A 106 49.50 -5.08 -34.09
CA THR A 106 48.82 -5.88 -35.11
C THR A 106 48.97 -7.35 -34.79
N VAL A 107 47.85 -8.07 -34.75
CA VAL A 107 47.80 -9.52 -34.50
C VAL A 107 47.60 -10.31 -35.79
N LYS A 108 47.89 -11.63 -35.76
CA LYS A 108 47.79 -12.50 -36.95
C LYS A 108 46.35 -12.81 -37.37
N ALA A 109 45.47 -13.05 -36.40
CA ALA A 109 44.09 -13.48 -36.59
C ALA A 109 43.09 -12.34 -36.32
N ASP A 110 41.90 -12.45 -36.91
CA ASP A 110 40.83 -11.48 -36.72
C ASP A 110 40.25 -11.57 -35.30
N ILE A 111 40.12 -10.42 -34.65
CA ILE A 111 39.53 -10.26 -33.34
C ILE A 111 38.01 -10.08 -33.49
N TRP A 112 37.25 -10.80 -32.67
CA TRP A 112 35.82 -10.63 -32.52
C TRP A 112 35.50 -9.48 -31.56
N LYS A 113 35.94 -9.59 -30.30
CA LYS A 113 35.68 -8.59 -29.26
C LYS A 113 36.75 -8.63 -28.18
N VAL A 114 37.03 -7.47 -27.59
CA VAL A 114 37.80 -7.36 -26.35
C VAL A 114 36.82 -7.27 -25.19
N HIS A 115 37.03 -8.08 -24.17
CA HIS A 115 36.22 -8.10 -22.96
C HIS A 115 37.04 -7.62 -21.78
N CYS A 116 36.47 -6.73 -20.98
CA CYS A 116 37.04 -6.32 -19.71
C CYS A 116 35.93 -6.37 -18.65
N ALA A 117 35.91 -7.44 -17.86
CA ALA A 117 34.95 -7.56 -16.77
C ALA A 117 35.41 -6.71 -15.57
N ALA A 118 34.47 -6.25 -14.75
CA ALA A 118 34.79 -5.48 -13.55
C ALA A 118 35.74 -6.26 -12.62
N GLY A 119 36.94 -5.71 -12.39
CA GLY A 119 38.00 -6.34 -11.59
C GLY A 119 38.80 -7.45 -12.28
N GLY A 120 38.56 -7.72 -13.57
CA GLY A 120 39.33 -8.67 -14.38
C GLY A 120 40.34 -7.99 -15.31
N GLN A 121 41.29 -8.77 -15.83
CA GLN A 121 42.18 -8.29 -16.89
C GLN A 121 41.47 -8.29 -18.24
N PRO A 122 41.84 -7.40 -19.18
CA PRO A 122 41.32 -7.45 -20.54
C PRO A 122 41.69 -8.75 -21.25
N VAL A 123 40.71 -9.32 -21.95
CA VAL A 123 40.83 -10.59 -22.67
C VAL A 123 40.33 -10.41 -24.09
N VAL A 124 41.04 -11.01 -25.04
CA VAL A 124 40.76 -10.91 -26.47
C VAL A 124 40.14 -12.22 -26.95
N LEU A 125 38.92 -12.15 -27.48
CA LEU A 125 38.23 -13.24 -28.17
C LEU A 125 38.41 -13.07 -29.68
N PHE A 126 38.97 -14.09 -30.33
CA PHE A 126 39.17 -14.12 -31.78
C PHE A 126 37.94 -14.66 -32.50
N ARG A 127 37.77 -14.30 -33.79
CA ARG A 127 36.63 -14.77 -34.62
C ARG A 127 36.53 -16.29 -34.71
N ARG A 128 37.66 -16.99 -34.58
CA ARG A 128 37.77 -18.45 -34.60
C ARG A 128 37.70 -19.08 -33.19
N GLY A 129 37.25 -18.34 -32.19
CA GLY A 129 36.93 -18.82 -30.84
C GLY A 129 38.10 -18.89 -29.86
N ALA A 130 39.35 -18.74 -30.31
CA ALA A 130 40.49 -18.65 -29.40
C ALA A 130 40.37 -17.46 -28.46
N VAL A 131 40.86 -17.64 -27.23
CA VAL A 131 40.84 -16.62 -26.18
C VAL A 131 42.25 -16.44 -25.63
N ARG A 132 42.70 -15.19 -25.46
CA ARG A 132 44.01 -14.84 -24.91
C ARG A 132 43.90 -13.64 -23.97
N HIS A 133 44.68 -13.63 -22.89
CA HIS A 133 44.90 -12.41 -22.10
C HIS A 133 45.58 -11.35 -22.96
N LEU A 134 45.20 -10.09 -22.75
CA LEU A 134 45.75 -8.98 -23.52
C LEU A 134 47.26 -8.85 -23.29
N GLU A 135 47.74 -8.93 -22.05
CA GLU A 135 49.17 -8.77 -21.72
C GLU A 135 50.04 -9.85 -22.40
N ASP A 136 49.61 -11.12 -22.33
CA ASP A 136 50.29 -12.23 -23.01
C ASP A 136 50.32 -12.02 -24.53
N LEU A 137 49.20 -11.58 -25.11
CA LEU A 137 49.10 -11.29 -26.54
C LEU A 137 49.99 -10.12 -26.96
N LEU A 138 50.13 -9.08 -26.14
CA LEU A 138 50.98 -7.93 -26.42
C LEU A 138 52.47 -8.25 -26.29
N SER A 139 52.84 -9.22 -25.44
CA SER A 139 54.23 -9.69 -25.33
C SER A 139 54.71 -10.37 -26.62
N ALA A 140 53.81 -11.04 -27.34
CA ALA A 140 54.07 -11.69 -28.62
C ALA A 140 52.88 -11.52 -29.60
N PRO A 141 52.68 -10.35 -30.22
CA PRO A 141 51.50 -10.08 -31.06
C PRO A 141 51.39 -10.97 -32.30
N GLN A 142 52.53 -11.49 -32.76
CA GLN A 142 52.65 -12.36 -33.91
C GLN A 142 52.65 -13.86 -33.54
N GLN A 143 52.22 -14.20 -32.33
CA GLN A 143 52.03 -15.60 -31.94
C GLN A 143 50.98 -16.30 -32.83
N PRO A 144 51.12 -17.62 -33.05
CA PRO A 144 50.07 -18.39 -33.71
C PRO A 144 48.81 -18.42 -32.84
N ILE A 145 47.65 -18.24 -33.47
CA ILE A 145 46.34 -18.34 -32.82
C ILE A 145 45.65 -19.57 -33.39
N GLU A 146 45.16 -20.45 -32.51
CA GLU A 146 44.47 -21.68 -32.91
C GLU A 146 43.05 -21.40 -33.41
N ASP A 147 42.57 -22.23 -34.32
CA ASP A 147 41.17 -22.23 -34.76
C ASP A 147 40.39 -23.23 -33.91
N VAL A 148 39.60 -22.71 -32.98
CA VAL A 148 38.77 -23.51 -32.05
C VAL A 148 37.43 -23.87 -32.69
N LEU A 149 36.89 -22.96 -33.51
CA LEU A 149 35.62 -23.09 -34.20
C LEU A 149 35.81 -23.61 -35.63
N ALA A 150 34.81 -24.32 -36.16
CA ALA A 150 34.80 -24.72 -37.56
C ALA A 150 34.78 -23.50 -38.50
N GLU A 151 35.17 -23.69 -39.77
CA GLU A 151 35.25 -22.58 -40.72
C GLU A 151 33.91 -21.87 -40.95
N ASP A 152 32.80 -22.60 -40.87
CA ASP A 152 31.44 -22.10 -41.07
C ASP A 152 30.72 -21.75 -39.75
N GLU A 153 31.38 -21.91 -38.59
CA GLU A 153 30.80 -21.63 -37.28
C GLU A 153 31.02 -20.15 -36.90
N ALA A 154 29.94 -19.40 -36.75
CA ALA A 154 29.99 -17.95 -36.51
C ALA A 154 29.57 -17.58 -35.08
N ILE A 155 30.35 -16.72 -34.42
CA ILE A 155 30.00 -16.17 -33.10
C ILE A 155 28.84 -15.18 -33.24
N ARG A 156 27.83 -15.30 -32.36
CA ARG A 156 26.62 -14.43 -32.35
C ARG A 156 26.56 -13.50 -31.14
N TRP A 157 27.06 -13.95 -29.99
CA TRP A 157 27.07 -13.16 -28.76
C TRP A 157 28.25 -13.56 -27.88
N SER A 158 28.80 -12.62 -27.12
CA SER A 158 29.85 -12.91 -26.14
C SER A 158 29.83 -11.94 -24.95
N THR A 159 30.26 -12.43 -23.79
CA THR A 159 30.49 -11.63 -22.58
C THR A 159 31.61 -12.23 -21.72
N SER A 160 32.10 -11.47 -20.74
CA SER A 160 33.04 -11.98 -19.74
C SER A 160 32.51 -11.72 -18.33
N ILE A 161 32.73 -12.68 -17.44
CA ILE A 161 32.36 -12.60 -16.03
C ILE A 161 33.56 -12.99 -15.17
N VAL A 162 33.72 -12.35 -14.02
CA VAL A 162 34.76 -12.67 -13.03
C VAL A 162 34.06 -13.12 -11.74
N VAL A 163 34.45 -14.29 -11.25
CA VAL A 163 33.83 -14.98 -10.12
C VAL A 163 34.94 -15.60 -9.27
N GLU A 164 34.99 -15.31 -7.97
CA GLU A 164 35.97 -15.93 -7.03
C GLU A 164 37.43 -15.88 -7.56
N ALA A 165 37.83 -14.75 -8.14
CA ALA A 165 39.13 -14.53 -8.80
C ALA A 165 39.41 -15.38 -10.07
N GLN A 166 38.40 -16.08 -10.59
CA GLN A 166 38.44 -16.76 -11.88
C GLN A 166 37.68 -15.95 -12.94
N GLN A 167 38.28 -15.82 -14.12
CA GLN A 167 37.68 -15.13 -15.25
C GLN A 167 37.17 -16.15 -16.28
N PHE A 168 35.93 -15.94 -16.71
CA PHE A 168 35.27 -16.72 -17.73
C PHE A 168 34.92 -15.84 -18.93
N VAL A 169 35.04 -16.42 -20.13
CA VAL A 169 34.52 -15.86 -21.37
C VAL A 169 33.42 -16.78 -21.87
N LEU A 170 32.24 -16.20 -22.06
CA LEU A 170 31.04 -16.90 -22.51
C LEU A 170 30.72 -16.42 -23.91
N PHE A 171 30.42 -17.33 -24.82
CA PHE A 171 29.96 -16.94 -26.15
C PHE A 171 29.04 -17.98 -26.76
N THR A 172 28.13 -17.53 -27.61
CA THR A 172 27.27 -18.40 -28.41
C THR A 172 27.69 -18.36 -29.87
N THR A 173 27.55 -19.50 -30.54
CA THR A 173 27.84 -19.65 -31.96
C THR A 173 26.67 -20.28 -32.68
N GLU A 174 26.69 -20.16 -34.00
CA GLU A 174 25.77 -20.81 -34.91
C GLU A 174 26.55 -21.63 -35.95
N LEU A 175 26.13 -22.87 -36.18
CA LEU A 175 26.65 -23.73 -37.25
C LEU A 175 25.50 -24.55 -37.85
N GLY A 176 25.23 -24.38 -39.15
CA GLY A 176 24.16 -25.12 -39.84
C GLY A 176 22.75 -24.92 -39.24
N GLY A 177 22.50 -23.74 -38.64
CA GLY A 177 21.24 -23.42 -37.94
C GLY A 177 21.10 -24.05 -36.55
N GLU A 178 22.12 -24.75 -36.05
CA GLU A 178 22.22 -25.20 -34.65
C GLU A 178 22.96 -24.13 -33.83
N ASN A 179 22.58 -23.95 -32.57
CA ASN A 179 23.22 -23.00 -31.67
C ASN A 179 24.08 -23.75 -30.64
N PHE A 180 25.30 -23.26 -30.43
CA PHE A 180 26.18 -23.77 -29.38
C PHE A 180 26.51 -22.67 -28.38
N PHE A 181 26.79 -23.09 -27.15
CA PHE A 181 27.26 -22.23 -26.09
C PHE A 181 28.64 -22.72 -25.64
N TYR A 182 29.58 -21.79 -25.53
CA TYR A 182 30.95 -22.06 -25.09
C TYR A 182 31.25 -21.34 -23.79
N LEU A 183 31.84 -22.09 -22.86
CA LEU A 183 32.32 -21.60 -21.57
C LEU A 183 33.84 -21.79 -21.52
N GLN A 184 34.58 -20.70 -21.71
CA GLN A 184 36.03 -20.67 -21.56
C GLN A 184 36.41 -20.19 -20.17
N ARG A 185 37.07 -21.03 -19.39
CA ARG A 185 37.79 -20.65 -18.18
C ARG A 185 39.23 -20.33 -18.55
N LEU A 186 39.80 -19.27 -17.98
CA LEU A 186 41.17 -18.86 -18.30
C LEU A 186 42.22 -19.46 -17.37
N ASN A 187 41.88 -19.69 -16.09
CA ASN A 187 42.81 -20.20 -15.08
C ASN A 187 42.20 -21.36 -14.25
N PRO A 188 42.60 -22.64 -14.48
CA PRO A 188 43.34 -23.13 -15.66
C PRO A 188 42.51 -23.00 -16.94
N ASN A 189 43.20 -22.97 -18.08
CA ASN A 189 42.57 -22.79 -19.38
C ASN A 189 41.74 -24.02 -19.77
N SER A 190 40.41 -23.92 -19.78
CA SER A 190 39.52 -25.03 -20.15
C SER A 190 38.30 -24.53 -20.93
N LEU A 191 37.98 -25.19 -22.03
CA LEU A 191 36.84 -24.87 -22.88
C LEU A 191 35.79 -25.96 -22.82
N HIS A 192 34.54 -25.59 -22.53
CA HIS A 192 33.40 -26.49 -22.57
C HIS A 192 32.44 -26.06 -23.67
N LYS A 193 32.01 -27.02 -24.49
CA LYS A 193 31.03 -26.83 -25.57
C LYS A 193 29.70 -27.49 -25.21
N TYR A 194 28.63 -26.72 -25.31
CA TYR A 194 27.26 -27.13 -25.05
C TYR A 194 26.40 -26.95 -26.30
N HIS A 195 25.53 -27.91 -26.58
CA HIS A 195 24.50 -27.80 -27.62
C HIS A 195 23.23 -27.20 -26.99
N LEU A 196 22.79 -26.05 -27.49
CA LEU A 196 21.57 -25.40 -27.02
C LEU A 196 20.37 -26.09 -27.66
N GLU A 197 19.44 -26.58 -26.85
CA GLU A 197 18.21 -27.20 -27.34
C GLU A 197 17.48 -26.29 -28.34
N ARG A 198 17.09 -26.88 -29.47
CA ARG A 198 16.39 -26.17 -30.55
C ARG A 198 14.95 -25.88 -30.18
N GLU A 199 14.40 -24.84 -30.77
CA GLU A 199 12.98 -24.51 -30.68
C GLU A 199 12.22 -25.02 -31.89
N GLU A 200 12.19 -24.21 -32.93
CA GLU A 200 11.67 -24.55 -34.25
C GLU A 200 12.83 -24.45 -35.26
N PRO A 201 12.79 -25.26 -36.34
CA PRO A 201 13.79 -25.16 -37.39
C PRO A 201 13.79 -23.76 -38.00
N GLY A 202 14.94 -23.08 -37.95
CA GLY A 202 15.14 -21.77 -38.59
C GLY A 202 14.97 -20.54 -37.69
N LEU A 203 14.58 -20.69 -36.42
CA LEU A 203 14.53 -19.56 -35.47
C LEU A 203 15.83 -19.46 -34.66
N LEU A 204 16.51 -18.31 -34.79
CA LEU A 204 17.71 -17.98 -34.04
C LEU A 204 17.37 -17.02 -32.88
N PRO A 205 18.10 -17.09 -31.75
CA PRO A 205 17.89 -16.16 -30.65
C PRO A 205 18.21 -14.73 -31.10
N LEU A 206 17.31 -13.78 -30.82
CA LEU A 206 17.49 -12.35 -31.09
C LEU A 206 18.48 -11.71 -30.13
N SER A 207 18.44 -12.14 -28.87
CA SER A 207 19.34 -11.62 -27.85
C SER A 207 19.66 -12.71 -26.84
N VAL A 208 20.89 -12.65 -26.35
CA VAL A 208 21.40 -13.53 -25.31
C VAL A 208 21.96 -12.64 -24.20
N SER A 209 21.72 -13.01 -22.95
CA SER A 209 22.37 -12.41 -21.79
C SER A 209 22.76 -13.51 -20.81
N ALA A 210 23.78 -13.26 -20.00
CA ALA A 210 24.20 -14.18 -18.96
C ALA A 210 24.34 -13.44 -17.62
N SER A 211 24.02 -14.15 -16.55
CA SER A 211 24.29 -13.73 -15.18
C SER A 211 24.90 -14.90 -14.41
N TYR A 212 25.70 -14.59 -13.39
CA TYR A 212 26.23 -15.59 -12.47
C TYR A 212 25.56 -15.43 -11.11
N LYS A 213 25.08 -16.53 -10.55
CA LYS A 213 24.50 -16.55 -9.21
C LYS A 213 24.55 -17.94 -8.60
N ASP A 214 24.81 -18.02 -7.30
CA ASP A 214 24.78 -19.27 -6.52
C ASP A 214 25.57 -20.42 -7.19
N GLU A 215 26.80 -20.14 -7.67
CA GLU A 215 27.66 -21.10 -8.38
C GLU A 215 27.16 -21.58 -9.76
N HIS A 216 26.11 -20.95 -10.29
CA HIS A 216 25.53 -21.26 -11.58
C HIS A 216 25.57 -20.06 -12.53
N ILE A 217 25.94 -20.31 -13.78
CA ILE A 217 25.76 -19.37 -14.88
C ILE A 217 24.36 -19.59 -15.44
N SER A 218 23.55 -18.54 -15.41
CA SER A 218 22.23 -18.49 -16.02
C SER A 218 22.34 -17.81 -17.38
N LEU A 219 22.03 -18.55 -18.44
CA LEU A 219 21.92 -18.01 -19.81
C LEU A 219 20.45 -17.71 -20.10
N LEU A 220 20.15 -16.53 -20.63
CA LEU A 220 18.81 -16.09 -21.01
C LEU A 220 18.79 -15.79 -22.51
N CYS A 221 17.90 -16.45 -23.24
CA CYS A 221 17.77 -16.34 -24.68
C CYS A 221 16.36 -15.86 -25.03
N LEU A 222 16.26 -14.74 -25.76
CA LEU A 222 15.01 -14.28 -26.36
C LEU A 222 14.94 -14.75 -27.81
N TYR A 223 13.81 -15.34 -28.20
CA TYR A 223 13.54 -15.74 -29.58
C TYR A 223 12.55 -14.79 -30.28
N PRO A 224 12.52 -14.77 -31.63
CA PRO A 224 11.64 -13.89 -32.41
C PRO A 224 10.15 -14.09 -32.15
N ASN A 225 9.74 -15.27 -31.68
CA ASN A 225 8.36 -15.55 -31.28
C ASN A 225 7.99 -15.03 -29.89
N GLY A 226 8.90 -14.29 -29.24
CA GLY A 226 8.70 -13.71 -27.92
C GLY A 226 8.95 -14.66 -26.75
N PHE A 227 9.31 -15.92 -26.99
CA PHE A 227 9.63 -16.83 -25.90
C PHE A 227 11.01 -16.54 -25.32
N VAL A 228 11.05 -16.51 -23.99
CA VAL A 228 12.26 -16.29 -23.22
C VAL A 228 12.63 -17.59 -22.52
N TYR A 229 13.79 -18.13 -22.87
CA TYR A 229 14.31 -19.37 -22.31
C TYR A 229 15.47 -19.09 -21.37
N ARG A 230 15.56 -19.87 -20.29
CA ARG A 230 16.69 -19.87 -19.38
C ARG A 230 17.34 -21.24 -19.32
N SER A 231 18.66 -21.26 -19.45
CA SER A 231 19.50 -22.43 -19.24
C SER A 231 20.43 -22.19 -18.05
N LEU A 232 20.68 -23.23 -17.27
CA LEU A 232 21.52 -23.18 -16.07
C LEU A 232 22.74 -24.08 -16.26
N ILE A 233 23.92 -23.54 -15.99
CA ILE A 233 25.20 -24.25 -16.10
C ILE A 233 25.91 -24.16 -14.74
N SER A 234 26.30 -25.28 -14.16
CA SER A 234 27.11 -25.28 -12.94
C SER A 234 28.58 -24.98 -13.28
N VAL A 235 29.18 -24.03 -12.57
CA VAL A 235 30.60 -23.67 -12.75
C VAL A 235 31.54 -24.73 -12.15
N ARG A 236 31.04 -25.53 -11.17
CA ARG A 236 31.78 -26.63 -10.53
C ARG A 236 31.56 -28.00 -11.19
N GLY A 237 31.06 -28.03 -12.43
CA GLY A 237 30.88 -29.28 -13.18
C GLY A 237 32.14 -30.15 -13.17
N PRO A 238 32.00 -31.48 -13.21
CA PRO A 238 33.11 -32.41 -12.96
C PRO A 238 34.24 -32.14 -13.94
N VAL A 239 35.44 -31.88 -13.40
CA VAL A 239 36.70 -31.93 -14.15
C VAL A 239 36.87 -33.37 -14.59
N LEU A 240 36.38 -33.69 -15.79
CA LEU A 240 36.42 -35.04 -16.33
C LEU A 240 37.16 -34.99 -17.66
N ASP A 241 38.43 -35.37 -17.62
CA ASP A 241 39.41 -35.68 -18.69
C ASP A 241 39.38 -34.92 -20.02
N GLU A 242 40.55 -34.38 -20.36
CA GLU A 242 40.91 -33.65 -21.58
C GLU A 242 40.75 -34.52 -22.83
N GLY A 243 39.68 -34.30 -23.60
CA GLY A 243 39.51 -34.84 -24.94
C GLY A 243 38.41 -34.07 -25.69
N PRO A 244 38.39 -34.10 -27.04
CA PRO A 244 37.34 -33.48 -27.84
C PRO A 244 36.03 -34.24 -27.62
N ARG A 245 35.25 -33.83 -26.62
CA ARG A 245 33.94 -34.42 -26.34
C ARG A 245 32.88 -33.87 -27.29
N ALA A 246 31.94 -34.75 -27.64
CA ALA A 246 30.69 -34.38 -28.24
C ALA A 246 30.01 -33.28 -27.38
N PRO A 247 29.34 -32.31 -28.01
CA PRO A 247 28.72 -31.20 -27.29
C PRO A 247 27.67 -31.73 -26.30
N LEU A 248 27.76 -31.30 -25.05
CA LEU A 248 26.81 -31.69 -23.99
C LEU A 248 25.46 -31.02 -24.26
N PRO A 249 24.33 -31.73 -24.17
CA PRO A 249 23.01 -31.10 -24.31
C PRO A 249 22.81 -30.14 -23.13
N LEU A 250 22.44 -28.89 -23.44
CA LEU A 250 22.12 -27.88 -22.45
C LEU A 250 20.61 -27.65 -22.42
N PRO A 251 19.91 -28.19 -21.41
CA PRO A 251 18.46 -28.03 -21.33
C PRO A 251 18.08 -26.58 -21.11
N ARG A 252 16.90 -26.21 -21.60
CA ARG A 252 16.35 -24.87 -21.42
C ARG A 252 14.92 -24.93 -20.90
N ASN A 253 14.61 -24.04 -19.97
CA ASN A 253 13.28 -23.88 -19.43
C ASN A 253 12.67 -22.59 -19.96
N ARG A 254 11.44 -22.65 -20.50
CA ARG A 254 10.71 -21.44 -20.87
C ARG A 254 10.32 -20.68 -19.61
N VAL A 255 10.84 -19.47 -19.46
CA VAL A 255 10.64 -18.61 -18.30
C VAL A 255 9.42 -17.71 -18.48
N MET A 256 9.24 -17.18 -19.68
CA MET A 256 8.19 -16.22 -19.99
C MET A 256 7.86 -16.23 -21.48
N SER A 257 6.66 -15.76 -21.81
CA SER A 257 6.29 -15.38 -23.16
C SER A 257 6.05 -13.88 -23.19
N LEU A 258 6.89 -13.15 -23.91
CA LEU A 258 6.65 -11.73 -24.15
C LEU A 258 5.50 -11.58 -25.16
N PRO A 259 4.65 -10.56 -24.98
CA PRO A 259 3.65 -10.20 -25.98
C PRO A 259 4.33 -9.85 -27.31
N VAL A 260 3.94 -10.57 -28.35
CA VAL A 260 4.31 -10.29 -29.74
C VAL A 260 3.05 -9.82 -30.45
N GLY A 261 3.15 -8.73 -31.22
CA GLY A 261 2.06 -8.27 -32.07
C GLY A 261 1.83 -9.21 -33.26
N GLU A 262 1.42 -8.67 -34.41
CA GLU A 262 1.29 -9.46 -35.63
C GLU A 262 2.67 -9.81 -36.20
N GLY A 263 3.11 -11.07 -36.06
CA GLY A 263 4.33 -11.61 -36.66
C GLY A 263 5.42 -11.99 -35.64
N LEU A 264 6.68 -11.86 -36.05
CA LEU A 264 7.86 -12.11 -35.21
C LEU A 264 8.52 -10.79 -34.80
N LEU A 265 9.08 -10.75 -33.59
CA LEU A 265 9.94 -9.67 -33.12
C LEU A 265 11.14 -9.53 -34.07
N LYS A 266 11.38 -8.31 -34.55
CA LYS A 266 12.49 -8.01 -35.47
C LYS A 266 13.71 -7.44 -34.76
N ALA A 267 13.49 -6.66 -33.70
CA ALA A 267 14.53 -5.92 -33.00
C ALA A 267 14.16 -5.82 -31.51
N ALA A 268 14.49 -6.86 -30.75
CA ALA A 268 14.20 -6.94 -29.32
C ALA A 268 15.37 -7.54 -28.54
N SER A 269 15.55 -7.09 -27.31
CA SER A 269 16.60 -7.62 -26.43
C SER A 269 16.14 -7.76 -24.99
N VAL A 270 16.67 -8.78 -24.30
CA VAL A 270 16.39 -9.07 -22.90
C VAL A 270 17.67 -9.14 -22.08
N LEU A 271 17.62 -8.59 -20.87
CA LEU A 271 18.75 -8.53 -19.94
C LEU A 271 18.32 -8.84 -18.50
N PHE A 272 19.17 -9.52 -17.74
CA PHE A 272 18.99 -9.75 -16.30
C PHE A 272 19.19 -8.47 -15.49
N LEU A 273 18.24 -8.12 -14.63
CA LEU A 273 18.40 -7.02 -13.65
C LEU A 273 18.78 -7.54 -12.28
N ASP A 274 18.09 -8.59 -11.86
CA ASP A 274 18.35 -9.34 -10.64
C ASP A 274 17.84 -10.77 -10.82
N ASP A 275 17.78 -11.55 -9.74
CA ASP A 275 17.36 -12.96 -9.75
C ASP A 275 15.92 -13.19 -10.22
N SER A 276 15.10 -12.14 -10.14
CA SER A 276 13.65 -12.19 -10.26
C SER A 276 13.10 -11.20 -11.29
N HIS A 277 13.92 -10.28 -11.80
CA HIS A 277 13.50 -9.27 -12.76
C HIS A 277 14.36 -9.31 -14.02
N ILE A 278 13.69 -9.22 -15.17
CA ILE A 278 14.30 -9.07 -16.48
C ILE A 278 13.83 -7.77 -17.11
N ALA A 279 14.72 -7.11 -17.84
CA ALA A 279 14.37 -6.00 -18.71
C ALA A 279 14.20 -6.51 -20.14
N ALA A 280 13.17 -6.07 -20.83
CA ALA A 280 12.93 -6.35 -22.23
C ALA A 280 12.67 -5.04 -22.98
N VAL A 281 13.29 -4.86 -24.14
CA VAL A 281 13.03 -3.74 -25.05
C VAL A 281 12.65 -4.27 -26.43
N GLY A 282 11.73 -3.59 -27.12
CA GLY A 282 11.23 -4.02 -28.44
C GLY A 282 10.12 -5.06 -28.40
N ALA A 283 9.65 -5.42 -27.20
CA ALA A 283 8.42 -6.18 -27.03
C ALA A 283 7.21 -5.23 -27.04
N HIS A 284 6.10 -5.68 -27.60
CA HIS A 284 4.88 -4.86 -27.67
C HIS A 284 4.26 -4.74 -26.29
N HIS A 285 3.69 -3.59 -25.93
CA HIS A 285 2.92 -3.54 -24.67
C HIS A 285 1.61 -4.33 -24.81
N PRO A 286 1.20 -5.15 -23.82
CA PRO A 286 -0.04 -5.95 -23.89
C PRO A 286 -1.30 -5.15 -24.20
N SER A 287 -1.33 -3.86 -23.87
CA SER A 287 -2.50 -2.97 -24.07
C SER A 287 -2.30 -1.82 -25.04
N ALA A 288 -1.06 -1.49 -25.43
CA ALA A 288 -0.77 -0.26 -26.17
C ALA A 288 -0.13 -0.48 -27.55
N GLY A 289 0.27 -1.72 -27.88
CA GLY A 289 0.70 -2.11 -29.23
C GLY A 289 2.01 -1.47 -29.75
N ALA A 290 2.52 -0.41 -29.16
CA ALA A 290 3.82 0.17 -29.50
C ALA A 290 4.97 -0.61 -28.83
N ASP A 291 6.21 -0.30 -29.24
CA ASP A 291 7.41 -0.90 -28.69
C ASP A 291 7.78 -0.23 -27.34
N PHE A 292 7.87 -1.04 -26.29
CA PHE A 292 8.13 -0.56 -24.93
C PHE A 292 9.45 -1.08 -24.38
N LEU A 293 10.03 -0.30 -23.45
CA LEU A 293 10.93 -0.80 -22.43
C LEU A 293 10.09 -1.32 -21.26
N CYS A 294 10.24 -2.59 -20.93
CA CYS A 294 9.47 -3.27 -19.90
C CYS A 294 10.38 -3.93 -18.87
N ILE A 295 10.04 -3.79 -17.59
CA ILE A 295 10.60 -4.59 -16.50
C ILE A 295 9.58 -5.65 -16.12
N TRP A 296 9.94 -6.91 -16.28
CA TRP A 296 9.11 -8.06 -15.95
C TRP A 296 9.64 -8.76 -14.72
N ASN A 297 8.74 -9.20 -13.86
CA ASN A 297 9.07 -10.14 -12.79
C ASN A 297 8.90 -11.57 -13.31
N VAL A 298 9.99 -12.32 -13.29
CA VAL A 298 10.07 -13.72 -13.73
C VAL A 298 9.32 -14.66 -12.79
N ASN A 299 9.44 -14.47 -11.48
CA ASN A 299 8.83 -15.37 -10.48
C ASN A 299 7.30 -15.37 -10.56
N PHE A 300 6.70 -14.21 -10.85
CA PHE A 300 5.25 -14.05 -10.94
C PHE A 300 4.75 -13.87 -12.39
N GLN A 301 5.64 -13.82 -13.37
CA GLN A 301 5.33 -13.53 -14.78
C GLN A 301 4.49 -12.26 -14.97
N THR A 302 4.80 -11.21 -14.21
CA THR A 302 4.05 -9.94 -14.19
C THR A 302 4.87 -8.79 -14.75
N LEU A 303 4.24 -7.93 -15.55
CA LEU A 303 4.81 -6.65 -15.96
C LEU A 303 4.77 -5.68 -14.78
N GLN A 304 5.94 -5.18 -14.34
CA GLN A 304 6.02 -4.25 -13.21
C GLN A 304 6.18 -2.79 -13.63
N ALA A 305 6.92 -2.52 -14.70
CA ALA A 305 7.07 -1.17 -15.23
C ALA A 305 7.16 -1.23 -16.76
N GLY A 306 6.57 -0.25 -17.43
CA GLY A 306 6.60 -0.10 -18.87
C GLY A 306 6.77 1.36 -19.24
N LYS A 307 7.64 1.64 -20.22
CA LYS A 307 7.83 2.98 -20.80
C LYS A 307 7.82 2.88 -22.31
N GLU A 308 6.96 3.65 -22.94
CA GLU A 308 6.89 3.73 -24.40
C GLU A 308 8.16 4.37 -24.95
N MET A 309 8.72 3.74 -25.99
CA MET A 309 9.94 4.23 -26.64
C MET A 309 9.58 4.89 -27.96
N GLY A 310 9.92 6.18 -28.10
CA GLY A 310 9.64 6.91 -29.33
C GLY A 310 10.62 6.59 -30.47
N GLY A 311 10.10 6.24 -31.65
CA GLY A 311 10.91 5.97 -32.84
C GLY A 311 11.34 4.50 -32.97
N LYS A 312 12.19 4.21 -33.97
CA LYS A 312 12.61 2.83 -34.30
C LYS A 312 13.50 2.24 -33.21
N ILE A 313 13.17 1.03 -32.74
CA ILE A 313 14.02 0.25 -31.83
C ILE A 313 15.02 -0.60 -32.63
N TYR A 314 16.25 -0.73 -32.10
CA TYR A 314 17.35 -1.44 -32.73
C TYR A 314 17.69 -2.79 -32.08
N GLY A 315 16.96 -3.20 -31.03
CA GLY A 315 17.18 -4.48 -30.34
C GLY A 315 18.49 -4.51 -29.53
N GLN A 316 18.94 -3.36 -29.05
CA GLN A 316 20.12 -3.23 -28.21
C GLN A 316 19.72 -2.63 -26.85
N LEU A 317 20.26 -3.19 -25.78
CA LEU A 317 20.01 -2.78 -24.41
C LEU A 317 21.25 -3.02 -23.56
N TRP A 318 21.72 -1.97 -22.90
CA TRP A 318 22.77 -2.06 -21.88
C TRP A 318 22.23 -1.62 -20.54
N SER A 319 22.77 -2.18 -19.46
CA SER A 319 22.41 -1.83 -18.09
C SER A 319 23.67 -1.75 -17.25
N TYR A 320 23.94 -0.56 -16.72
CA TYR A 320 25.04 -0.31 -15.79
C TYR A 320 24.52 0.55 -14.65
N SER A 321 24.90 0.22 -13.41
CA SER A 321 24.62 1.03 -12.23
C SER A 321 23.17 1.54 -12.12
N ASN A 322 22.19 0.64 -12.30
CA ASN A 322 20.74 0.92 -12.27
C ASN A 322 20.24 1.92 -13.33
N LYS A 323 20.93 2.03 -14.47
CA LYS A 323 20.54 2.85 -15.62
C LYS A 323 20.52 2.01 -16.88
N PHE A 324 19.46 2.12 -17.65
CA PHE A 324 19.38 1.55 -19.00
C PHE A 324 19.93 2.52 -20.02
N PHE A 325 20.71 2.01 -20.98
CA PHE A 325 21.13 2.73 -22.17
C PHE A 325 20.48 2.08 -23.38
N ILE A 326 19.66 2.86 -24.09
CA ILE A 326 18.84 2.36 -25.20
C ILE A 326 18.96 3.30 -26.40
N PRO A 327 19.45 2.79 -27.54
CA PRO A 327 19.37 3.51 -28.79
C PRO A 327 17.96 3.35 -29.37
N HIS A 328 17.31 4.47 -29.67
CA HIS A 328 16.02 4.48 -30.33
C HIS A 328 15.86 5.73 -31.22
N GLY A 329 15.29 5.54 -32.41
CA GLY A 329 15.16 6.61 -33.41
C GLY A 329 16.50 7.26 -33.75
N LYS A 330 16.70 8.50 -33.29
CA LYS A 330 17.94 9.29 -33.50
C LYS A 330 18.63 9.66 -32.18
N ARG A 331 18.40 8.90 -31.11
CA ARG A 331 18.82 9.26 -29.75
C ARG A 331 19.31 8.03 -29.00
N LEU A 332 20.35 8.22 -28.20
CA LEU A 332 20.72 7.30 -27.13
C LEU A 332 20.14 7.84 -25.82
N SER A 333 19.21 7.10 -25.22
CA SER A 333 18.55 7.53 -23.98
C SER A 333 19.03 6.74 -22.77
N VAL A 334 19.14 7.45 -21.64
CA VAL A 334 19.46 6.90 -20.33
C VAL A 334 18.20 6.89 -19.48
N ILE A 335 17.80 5.72 -18.99
CA ILE A 335 16.59 5.55 -18.18
C ILE A 335 16.98 4.89 -16.86
N PRO A 336 17.01 5.64 -15.74
CA PRO A 336 17.24 5.06 -14.42
C PRO A 336 16.08 4.13 -14.03
N PHE A 337 16.40 3.10 -13.27
CA PHE A 337 15.41 2.16 -12.74
C PHE A 337 15.71 1.80 -11.29
N SER A 338 14.70 1.31 -10.58
CA SER A 338 14.89 0.69 -9.26
C SER A 338 14.16 -0.64 -9.22
N CYS A 339 14.87 -1.70 -8.85
CA CYS A 339 14.30 -3.03 -8.60
C CYS A 339 14.26 -3.28 -7.08
N HIS A 340 13.09 -3.65 -6.57
CA HIS A 340 12.93 -4.07 -5.18
C HIS A 340 12.82 -5.59 -5.13
N LYS A 341 13.13 -6.22 -4.00
CA LYS A 341 12.97 -7.68 -3.83
C LYS A 341 11.58 -8.13 -4.27
N SER A 342 11.51 -9.19 -5.08
CA SER A 342 10.24 -9.73 -5.56
C SER A 342 9.38 -10.21 -4.39
N SER A 343 8.18 -9.66 -4.25
CA SER A 343 7.18 -10.11 -3.29
C SER A 343 5.81 -10.18 -3.95
N LEU A 344 4.93 -11.03 -3.42
CA LEU A 344 3.55 -11.12 -3.91
C LEU A 344 2.83 -9.77 -3.81
N ALA A 345 3.08 -9.01 -2.73
CA ALA A 345 2.54 -7.66 -2.56
C ALA A 345 3.00 -6.70 -3.68
N SER A 346 4.26 -6.81 -4.11
CA SER A 346 4.78 -6.02 -5.23
C SER A 346 4.25 -6.43 -6.60
N ALA A 347 3.81 -7.68 -6.77
CA ALA A 347 3.24 -8.20 -8.02
C ALA A 347 1.73 -7.93 -8.14
N LEU A 348 0.99 -7.94 -7.02
CA LEU A 348 -0.47 -7.77 -6.98
C LEU A 348 -0.93 -6.32 -6.75
N GLY A 349 -0.01 -5.35 -6.68
CA GLY A 349 -0.35 -3.92 -6.67
C GLY A 349 -0.94 -3.35 -5.37
N LYS A 350 -1.07 -4.15 -4.31
CA LYS A 350 -1.47 -3.63 -2.99
C LYS A 350 -0.28 -3.07 -2.22
N LEU A 351 0.20 -1.90 -2.64
CA LEU A 351 0.70 -0.83 -1.76
C LEU A 351 1.00 0.42 -2.61
N ARG A 352 -0.03 1.13 -3.10
CA ARG A 352 0.06 2.59 -3.16
C ARG A 352 0.01 3.10 -1.73
N GLN A 353 1.07 2.86 -0.96
CA GLN A 353 1.41 3.80 0.09
C GLN A 353 1.84 5.06 -0.66
N THR A 354 0.97 6.06 -0.59
CA THR A 354 1.27 7.45 -0.86
C THR A 354 2.67 7.75 -0.34
N ARG A 355 3.65 7.91 -1.25
CA ARG A 355 4.81 8.72 -0.93
C ARG A 355 4.27 10.09 -0.51
N PRO A 356 4.78 10.71 0.57
CA PRO A 356 4.32 12.02 1.02
C PRO A 356 4.73 13.18 0.08
N GLU A 357 5.28 12.88 -1.09
CA GLU A 357 5.65 13.87 -2.08
C GLU A 357 4.70 13.75 -3.26
N GLU A 358 3.99 14.84 -3.54
CA GLU A 358 2.92 15.03 -4.54
C GLU A 358 1.47 14.78 -4.10
N SER A 359 1.07 15.22 -2.90
CA SER A 359 -0.34 15.57 -2.68
C SER A 359 -0.57 17.03 -3.13
N LYS A 360 -1.01 17.21 -4.38
CA LYS A 360 -1.77 18.42 -4.72
C LYS A 360 -2.98 18.51 -3.79
N CYS A 361 -3.33 19.72 -3.36
CA CYS A 361 -4.47 19.98 -2.48
C CYS A 361 -5.71 19.22 -2.99
N PRO A 362 -6.41 18.44 -2.14
CA PRO A 362 -7.56 17.68 -2.60
C PRO A 362 -8.64 18.65 -3.11
N THR A 363 -9.14 18.37 -4.32
CA THR A 363 -10.26 19.09 -4.91
C THR A 363 -11.51 18.84 -4.07
N PHE A 364 -12.27 19.91 -3.78
CA PHE A 364 -13.51 19.90 -3.00
C PHE A 364 -14.48 18.80 -3.48
N VAL A 365 -14.95 17.97 -2.54
CA VAL A 365 -16.12 17.11 -2.73
C VAL A 365 -17.12 17.50 -1.64
N PRO A 366 -18.34 17.94 -1.98
CA PRO A 366 -19.38 18.24 -1.00
C PRO A 366 -19.72 17.00 -0.15
N SER A 367 -20.03 17.22 1.12
CA SER A 367 -20.51 16.18 2.04
C SER A 367 -21.74 15.45 1.47
N TRP A 368 -21.72 14.11 1.58
CA TRP A 368 -22.78 13.22 1.09
C TRP A 368 -24.09 13.31 1.90
N ASN A 369 -24.11 14.09 2.99
CA ASN A 369 -25.25 14.18 3.89
C ASN A 369 -26.26 15.30 3.56
N ASN A 370 -26.08 16.05 2.47
CA ASN A 370 -27.12 16.96 2.00
C ASN A 370 -28.12 16.20 1.12
N PRO A 371 -29.42 16.11 1.49
CA PRO A 371 -30.42 15.54 0.60
C PRO A 371 -30.45 16.37 -0.69
N LEU A 372 -30.17 15.70 -1.80
CA LEU A 372 -30.09 16.25 -3.15
C LEU A 372 -31.43 16.84 -3.58
N HIS A 373 -31.68 18.11 -3.27
CA HIS A 373 -32.69 18.88 -3.98
C HIS A 373 -32.37 20.37 -3.95
N GLU A 374 -31.49 20.82 -4.86
CA GLU A 374 -31.55 22.20 -5.35
C GLU A 374 -31.07 22.27 -6.81
N GLU A 375 -31.88 22.92 -7.63
CA GLU A 375 -31.77 23.00 -9.08
C GLU A 375 -30.53 23.78 -9.53
N LYS A 376 -29.98 23.35 -10.67
CA LYS A 376 -28.82 23.93 -11.34
C LYS A 376 -29.01 25.43 -11.62
N ALA A 377 -28.21 26.28 -10.98
CA ALA A 377 -27.89 27.61 -11.50
C ALA A 377 -26.60 27.54 -12.35
N PRO A 378 -26.55 28.12 -13.56
CA PRO A 378 -25.36 28.06 -14.41
C PRO A 378 -24.31 29.10 -14.02
N LEU A 379 -23.03 28.69 -14.08
CA LEU A 379 -21.85 29.55 -14.01
C LEU A 379 -21.91 30.64 -15.10
N SER A 380 -21.90 31.91 -14.69
CA SER A 380 -21.61 33.03 -15.59
C SER A 380 -20.12 33.33 -15.62
N LYS A 381 -19.61 33.48 -16.84
CA LYS A 381 -18.22 33.83 -17.17
C LYS A 381 -17.95 35.30 -16.91
N THR A 382 -16.67 35.57 -16.69
CA THR A 382 -15.91 36.83 -16.69
C THR A 382 -16.54 37.98 -17.50
N GLY A 383 -16.64 39.15 -16.86
CA GLY A 383 -16.90 40.43 -17.53
C GLY A 383 -16.52 41.61 -16.64
N GLU A 384 -15.46 42.32 -17.02
CA GLU A 384 -15.10 43.63 -16.48
C GLU A 384 -16.28 44.61 -16.63
N THR A 385 -16.65 45.31 -15.57
CA THR A 385 -17.24 46.66 -15.67
C THR A 385 -16.94 47.50 -14.44
N ARG A 386 -16.83 48.80 -14.71
CA ARG A 386 -16.23 49.87 -13.91
C ARG A 386 -17.32 50.61 -13.12
N LYS A 387 -16.94 51.14 -11.93
CA LYS A 387 -17.64 52.14 -11.07
C LYS A 387 -18.77 51.54 -10.22
N THR A 388 -18.98 51.89 -8.94
CA THR A 388 -19.00 53.25 -8.36
C THR A 388 -18.87 53.20 -6.82
N ARG A 389 -18.24 54.26 -6.29
CA ARG A 389 -18.04 54.58 -4.87
C ARG A 389 -19.37 54.89 -4.18
N SER A 390 -19.68 54.24 -3.06
CA SER A 390 -20.64 54.77 -2.07
C SER A 390 -20.17 54.43 -0.66
N THR A 391 -19.71 55.47 0.02
CA THR A 391 -19.37 55.50 1.44
C THR A 391 -20.64 55.52 2.29
N ARG A 392 -20.82 54.51 3.15
CA ARG A 392 -21.56 54.69 4.40
C ARG A 392 -20.75 54.09 5.54
N LYS A 393 -20.27 54.97 6.42
CA LYS A 393 -19.52 54.67 7.64
C LYS A 393 -20.47 54.00 8.63
N THR A 394 -20.22 52.73 8.90
CA THR A 394 -20.46 52.09 10.18
C THR A 394 -19.17 51.34 10.46
N GLN A 395 -18.47 51.65 11.55
CA GLN A 395 -17.21 50.97 11.90
C GLN A 395 -17.47 49.46 11.99
N PRO A 396 -16.83 48.61 11.18
CA PRO A 396 -16.66 47.22 11.57
C PRO A 396 -15.47 47.17 12.54
N SER A 397 -15.60 46.40 13.61
CA SER A 397 -14.43 45.86 14.31
C SER A 397 -13.48 45.26 13.26
N VAL A 398 -12.18 45.44 13.42
CA VAL A 398 -11.19 44.87 12.50
C VAL A 398 -11.14 43.37 12.76
N ASN A 399 -12.03 42.65 12.11
CA ASN A 399 -12.21 41.23 12.26
C ASN A 399 -11.07 40.50 11.51
N LEU A 400 -10.30 39.67 12.23
CA LEU A 400 -9.16 38.93 11.67
C LEU A 400 -9.62 37.84 10.69
N THR A 401 -8.83 37.55 9.64
CA THR A 401 -9.10 36.43 8.72
C THR A 401 -8.71 35.09 9.34
N ALA A 402 -9.25 33.96 8.83
CA ALA A 402 -8.95 32.63 9.37
C ALA A 402 -7.44 32.32 9.40
N GLU A 403 -6.69 32.77 8.40
CA GLU A 403 -5.22 32.63 8.35
C GLU A 403 -4.50 33.47 9.42
N GLN A 404 -5.01 34.66 9.72
CA GLN A 404 -4.45 35.51 10.77
C GLN A 404 -4.74 34.94 12.17
N VAL A 405 -5.90 34.31 12.38
CA VAL A 405 -6.23 33.58 13.61
C VAL A 405 -5.30 32.38 13.79
N LEU A 406 -4.96 31.64 12.71
CA LEU A 406 -4.00 30.52 12.78
C LEU A 406 -2.59 30.96 13.22
N GLU A 407 -2.11 32.12 12.80
CA GLU A 407 -0.81 32.65 13.24
C GLU A 407 -0.87 33.19 14.68
N LEU A 408 -1.97 33.81 15.08
CA LEU A 408 -2.18 34.26 16.46
C LEU A 408 -2.21 33.09 17.44
N ILE A 409 -2.80 31.95 17.06
CA ILE A 409 -2.82 30.73 17.88
C ILE A 409 -1.41 30.21 18.19
N LYS A 410 -0.36 30.58 17.47
CA LYS A 410 1.00 30.15 17.79
C LYS A 410 1.65 30.96 18.92
N THR A 411 1.21 32.20 19.15
CA THR A 411 1.94 33.17 19.99
C THR A 411 1.11 33.81 21.09
N ALA A 412 -0.21 33.96 20.91
CA ALA A 412 -1.11 34.67 21.82
C ALA A 412 -1.46 33.88 23.10
N PRO A 413 -1.87 34.53 24.21
CA PRO A 413 -2.39 33.86 25.41
C PRO A 413 -3.77 33.21 25.17
N ALA A 414 -4.14 32.24 26.03
CA ALA A 414 -5.35 31.44 25.91
C ALA A 414 -6.65 32.25 25.83
N GLU A 415 -6.73 33.37 26.55
CA GLU A 415 -7.91 34.25 26.62
C GLU A 415 -8.15 35.02 25.32
N GLU A 416 -7.08 35.51 24.69
CA GLU A 416 -7.15 36.20 23.40
C GLU A 416 -7.52 35.21 22.28
N VAL A 417 -6.97 34.00 22.33
CA VAL A 417 -7.31 32.93 21.38
C VAL A 417 -8.78 32.52 21.48
N GLN A 418 -9.33 32.41 22.69
CA GLN A 418 -10.74 32.05 22.88
C GLN A 418 -11.68 33.09 22.26
N LYS A 419 -11.44 34.38 22.50
CA LYS A 419 -12.28 35.47 22.00
C LYS A 419 -12.32 35.52 20.47
N GLU A 420 -11.18 35.36 19.81
CA GLU A 420 -11.07 35.40 18.35
C GLU A 420 -11.68 34.16 17.68
N VAL A 421 -11.57 32.98 18.30
CA VAL A 421 -12.21 31.76 17.78
C VAL A 421 -13.73 31.82 17.93
N GLU A 422 -14.25 32.36 19.03
CA GLU A 422 -15.69 32.57 19.22
C GLU A 422 -16.24 33.56 18.19
N GLU A 423 -15.53 34.66 17.93
CA GLU A 423 -15.90 35.62 16.90
C GLU A 423 -15.88 34.99 15.50
N LEU A 424 -14.92 34.10 15.20
CA LEU A 424 -14.80 33.39 13.93
C LEU A 424 -15.93 32.36 13.72
N LEU A 425 -16.36 31.66 14.77
CA LEU A 425 -17.49 30.71 14.74
C LEU A 425 -18.85 31.41 14.57
N SER A 426 -18.96 32.68 14.99
CA SER A 426 -20.19 33.47 14.84
C SER A 426 -20.46 33.98 13.41
N ARG A 427 -19.53 33.77 12.46
CA ARG A 427 -19.64 34.25 11.07
C ARG A 427 -20.49 33.31 10.21
N GLN A 428 -21.35 33.87 9.35
CA GLN A 428 -22.30 33.14 8.51
C GLN A 428 -21.71 32.48 7.23
N ASP A 429 -20.40 32.56 6.98
CA ASP A 429 -19.75 31.91 5.82
C ASP A 429 -19.40 30.45 6.11
N VAL A 430 -20.39 29.56 5.91
CA VAL A 430 -20.37 28.16 6.38
C VAL A 430 -19.44 27.22 5.58
N GLN A 431 -19.13 27.52 4.31
CA GLN A 431 -18.45 26.57 3.41
C GLN A 431 -16.91 26.63 3.47
N ASP A 432 -16.34 27.83 3.64
CA ASP A 432 -14.88 27.99 3.75
C ASP A 432 -14.36 27.64 5.16
N LEU A 433 -15.23 27.65 6.16
CA LEU A 433 -14.86 27.44 7.56
C LEU A 433 -14.38 26.00 7.84
N GLN A 434 -14.99 24.98 7.22
CA GLN A 434 -14.73 23.57 7.50
C GLN A 434 -13.25 23.16 7.33
N LEU A 435 -12.61 23.63 6.26
CA LEU A 435 -11.19 23.32 5.98
C LEU A 435 -10.23 24.03 6.96
N HIS A 436 -10.59 25.25 7.37
CA HIS A 436 -9.79 26.04 8.30
C HIS A 436 -9.94 25.57 9.73
N LEU A 437 -11.13 25.10 10.14
CA LEU A 437 -11.40 24.57 11.47
C LEU A 437 -10.55 23.32 11.78
N GLY A 438 -10.39 22.40 10.82
CA GLY A 438 -9.52 21.23 11.02
C GLY A 438 -8.05 21.61 11.28
N LYS A 439 -7.52 22.56 10.49
CA LYS A 439 -6.17 23.09 10.69
C LYS A 439 -6.03 23.85 12.01
N LEU A 440 -7.06 24.61 12.38
CA LEU A 440 -7.13 25.38 13.62
C LEU A 440 -7.08 24.45 14.84
N VAL A 441 -7.88 23.38 14.84
CA VAL A 441 -7.86 22.36 15.90
C VAL A 441 -6.51 21.65 15.97
N SER A 442 -5.93 21.25 14.83
CA SER A 442 -4.61 20.60 14.81
C SER A 442 -3.50 21.50 15.40
N ILE A 443 -3.53 22.80 15.10
CA ILE A 443 -2.57 23.77 15.66
C ILE A 443 -2.83 24.00 17.16
N LEU A 444 -4.09 24.09 17.60
CA LEU A 444 -4.42 24.19 19.04
C LEU A 444 -3.98 22.95 19.82
N VAL A 445 -4.25 21.75 19.28
CA VAL A 445 -3.87 20.48 19.88
C VAL A 445 -2.35 20.36 19.97
N SER A 446 -1.62 20.60 18.88
CA SER A 446 -0.15 20.55 18.89
C SER A 446 0.46 21.57 19.86
N ARG A 447 -0.10 22.78 19.97
CA ARG A 447 0.35 23.77 20.97
C ARG A 447 0.08 23.30 22.41
N SER A 448 -1.08 22.70 22.68
CA SER A 448 -1.43 22.20 24.03
C SER A 448 -0.69 20.91 24.44
N GLN A 449 -0.18 20.16 23.46
CA GLN A 449 0.76 19.05 23.69
C GLN A 449 2.17 19.58 24.00
N ALA A 450 2.60 20.63 23.29
CA ALA A 450 3.93 21.23 23.47
C ALA A 450 4.06 22.08 24.74
N ASP A 451 3.02 22.82 25.13
CA ASP A 451 2.99 23.65 26.33
C ASP A 451 1.92 23.15 27.33
N PRO A 452 2.33 22.52 28.45
CA PRO A 452 1.40 22.04 29.47
C PRO A 452 0.59 23.13 30.17
N LYS A 453 0.99 24.41 30.10
CA LYS A 453 0.28 25.54 30.70
C LYS A 453 -0.79 26.12 29.77
N PHE A 454 -0.74 25.77 28.49
CA PHE A 454 -1.67 26.26 27.48
C PHE A 454 -2.75 25.20 27.21
N TYR A 455 -3.93 25.37 27.81
CA TYR A 455 -5.09 24.51 27.56
C TYR A 455 -6.38 25.34 27.52
N THR A 456 -7.09 25.30 26.39
CA THR A 456 -8.29 26.10 26.14
C THR A 456 -9.54 25.21 26.06
N HIS A 457 -10.05 24.77 27.21
CA HIS A 457 -11.24 23.91 27.32
C HIS A 457 -12.45 24.47 26.54
N SER A 458 -12.80 25.72 26.81
CA SER A 458 -13.93 26.45 26.21
C SER A 458 -13.87 26.48 24.68
N THR A 459 -12.69 26.77 24.13
CA THR A 459 -12.45 26.83 22.69
C THR A 459 -12.64 25.44 22.04
N PHE A 460 -12.11 24.37 22.65
CA PHE A 460 -12.29 23.02 22.11
C PHE A 460 -13.76 22.58 22.13
N VAL A 461 -14.48 22.86 23.21
CA VAL A 461 -15.91 22.57 23.32
C VAL A 461 -16.72 23.29 22.24
N GLN A 462 -16.51 24.60 22.06
CA GLN A 462 -17.21 25.39 21.04
C GLN A 462 -16.93 24.88 19.62
N LEU A 463 -15.68 24.48 19.35
CA LEU A 463 -15.29 23.92 18.06
C LEU A 463 -15.97 22.58 17.78
N VAL A 464 -16.07 21.69 18.76
CA VAL A 464 -16.76 20.39 18.59
C VAL A 464 -18.28 20.59 18.48
N GLN A 465 -18.87 21.48 19.27
CA GLN A 465 -20.30 21.83 19.22
C GLN A 465 -20.73 22.47 17.89
N SER A 466 -19.79 22.99 17.10
CA SER A 466 -20.06 23.51 15.75
C SER A 466 -20.56 22.44 14.76
N LYS A 467 -20.42 21.14 15.08
CA LYS A 467 -20.79 19.97 14.25
C LYS A 467 -20.06 19.86 12.91
N PHE A 468 -19.03 20.67 12.67
CA PHE A 468 -18.23 20.64 11.44
C PHE A 468 -16.98 19.77 11.53
N LEU A 469 -16.75 19.12 12.68
CA LEU A 469 -15.56 18.33 12.96
C LEU A 469 -15.88 16.84 13.08
N CYS A 470 -14.96 16.02 12.59
CA CYS A 470 -14.95 14.57 12.74
C CYS A 470 -13.59 14.15 13.31
N HIS A 471 -13.51 12.95 13.88
CA HIS A 471 -12.28 12.41 14.45
C HIS A 471 -11.16 12.31 13.40
N SER A 472 -11.47 11.92 12.16
CA SER A 472 -10.49 11.85 11.05
C SER A 472 -9.80 13.18 10.74
N VAL A 473 -10.45 14.31 11.03
CA VAL A 473 -9.90 15.66 10.82
C VAL A 473 -9.04 16.11 12.00
N CYS A 474 -9.31 15.59 13.20
CA CYS A 474 -8.62 15.94 14.45
C CYS A 474 -8.32 14.70 15.33
N PRO A 475 -7.45 13.78 14.86
CA PRO A 475 -7.24 12.49 15.51
C PRO A 475 -6.66 12.61 16.93
N ASP A 476 -5.93 13.68 17.20
CA ASP A 476 -5.21 13.87 18.47
C ASP A 476 -6.05 14.58 19.56
N LEU A 477 -7.24 15.08 19.22
CA LEU A 477 -8.08 15.86 20.16
C LEU A 477 -8.66 15.01 21.29
N LEU A 478 -9.28 13.86 20.95
CA LEU A 478 -9.87 12.96 21.93
C LEU A 478 -8.82 12.28 22.83
N PRO A 479 -7.68 11.79 22.30
CA PRO A 479 -6.56 11.31 23.14
C PRO A 479 -6.02 12.38 24.08
N LEU A 480 -5.86 13.63 23.61
CA LEU A 480 -5.42 14.75 24.45
C LEU A 480 -6.41 15.03 25.58
N ALA A 481 -7.72 15.02 25.29
CA ALA A 481 -8.76 15.22 26.28
C ALA A 481 -8.72 14.14 27.38
N LEU A 482 -8.49 12.88 27.00
CA LEU A 482 -8.32 11.76 27.94
C LEU A 482 -7.06 11.94 28.80
N GLU A 483 -5.93 12.35 28.22
CA GLU A 483 -4.68 12.59 28.95
C GLU A 483 -4.83 13.73 29.97
N ARG A 484 -5.52 14.81 29.58
CA ARG A 484 -5.79 15.98 30.44
C ARG A 484 -6.94 15.75 31.42
N LYS A 485 -7.61 14.59 31.37
CA LYS A 485 -8.80 14.25 32.17
C LYS A 485 -9.94 15.25 31.99
N ASP A 486 -10.11 15.77 30.77
CA ASP A 486 -11.23 16.61 30.40
C ASP A 486 -12.40 15.74 29.89
N TYR A 487 -13.12 15.15 30.84
CA TYR A 487 -14.22 14.24 30.55
C TYR A 487 -15.44 14.94 29.90
N PHE A 488 -15.60 16.25 30.05
CA PHE A 488 -16.65 17.02 29.37
C PHE A 488 -16.38 17.15 27.87
N LEU A 489 -15.13 17.46 27.52
CA LEU A 489 -14.71 17.45 26.12
C LEU A 489 -14.79 16.03 25.54
N CYS A 490 -14.39 15.00 26.28
CA CYS A 490 -14.57 13.61 25.84
C CYS A 490 -16.05 13.27 25.57
N GLN A 491 -16.96 13.64 26.46
CA GLN A 491 -18.41 13.44 26.28
C GLN A 491 -18.92 14.16 25.02
N THR A 492 -18.49 15.41 24.82
CA THR A 492 -18.87 16.23 23.66
C THR A 492 -18.35 15.59 22.35
N CYS A 493 -17.12 15.09 22.34
CA CYS A 493 -16.56 14.37 21.20
C CYS A 493 -17.29 13.05 20.92
N LEU A 494 -17.62 12.26 21.95
CA LEU A 494 -18.37 11.00 21.79
C LEU A 494 -19.78 11.23 21.22
N LEU A 495 -20.40 12.36 21.55
CA LEU A 495 -21.73 12.73 21.08
C LEU A 495 -21.74 13.20 19.61
N PHE A 496 -20.72 13.96 19.19
CA PHE A 496 -20.72 14.62 17.88
C PHE A 496 -19.86 13.94 16.81
N PHE A 497 -18.83 13.18 17.17
CA PHE A 497 -17.97 12.50 16.19
C PHE A 497 -18.58 11.16 15.77
N SER A 498 -18.76 10.97 14.46
CA SER A 498 -19.34 9.75 13.89
C SER A 498 -18.32 8.68 13.55
N ASP A 499 -17.03 9.00 13.54
CA ASP A 499 -15.93 8.19 13.02
C ASP A 499 -14.84 7.90 14.06
N ILE A 500 -15.24 7.72 15.33
CA ILE A 500 -14.32 7.42 16.43
C ILE A 500 -13.82 5.96 16.31
N PRO A 501 -12.50 5.73 16.26
CA PRO A 501 -11.94 4.38 16.24
C PRO A 501 -12.31 3.58 17.49
N GLU A 502 -12.63 2.30 17.31
CA GLU A 502 -13.07 1.40 18.37
C GLU A 502 -12.00 1.24 19.47
N ALA A 503 -10.73 1.35 19.12
CA ALA A 503 -9.62 1.37 20.07
C ALA A 503 -9.74 2.55 21.06
N LEU A 504 -10.09 3.74 20.57
CA LEU A 504 -10.28 4.92 21.42
C LEU A 504 -11.58 4.86 22.20
N THR A 505 -12.67 4.34 21.62
CA THR A 505 -13.91 4.06 22.35
C THR A 505 -13.66 3.13 23.55
N CYS A 506 -12.84 2.09 23.36
CA CYS A 506 -12.45 1.19 24.45
C CYS A 506 -11.51 1.87 25.46
N CYS A 507 -10.62 2.78 25.03
CA CYS A 507 -9.81 3.59 25.94
C CYS A 507 -10.67 4.52 26.81
N CYS A 508 -11.67 5.20 26.22
CA CYS A 508 -12.67 5.98 26.95
C CYS A 508 -13.41 5.10 27.98
N LEU A 509 -13.88 3.91 27.55
CA LEU A 509 -14.58 2.97 28.42
C LEU A 509 -13.72 2.57 29.63
N LYS A 510 -12.45 2.23 29.39
CA LYS A 510 -11.50 1.89 30.44
C LYS A 510 -11.26 3.07 31.38
N ALA A 511 -11.06 4.27 30.84
CA ALA A 511 -10.83 5.47 31.65
C ALA A 511 -12.05 5.81 32.52
N PHE A 512 -13.27 5.68 31.99
CA PHE A 512 -14.50 6.01 32.70
C PHE A 512 -14.86 4.96 33.76
N ILE A 513 -14.66 3.67 33.46
CA ILE A 513 -14.90 2.60 34.45
C ILE A 513 -13.90 2.69 35.62
N CYS A 514 -12.64 3.05 35.36
CA CYS A 514 -11.61 3.20 36.38
C CYS A 514 -11.78 4.45 37.26
N LEU A 515 -12.63 5.41 36.88
CA LEU A 515 -12.89 6.62 37.65
C LEU A 515 -13.68 6.28 38.93
N PRO A 516 -13.23 6.68 40.13
CA PRO A 516 -14.01 6.52 41.35
C PRO A 516 -15.17 7.52 41.39
N ASP A 517 -16.32 7.08 41.91
CA ASP A 517 -17.56 7.87 41.87
C ASP A 517 -17.44 9.22 42.60
N VAL A 518 -16.64 9.29 43.68
CA VAL A 518 -16.36 10.51 44.45
C VAL A 518 -15.65 11.60 43.63
N ASP A 519 -14.87 11.20 42.63
CA ASP A 519 -14.17 12.14 41.74
C ASP A 519 -15.02 12.48 40.50
N ALA A 520 -15.90 11.57 40.08
CA ALA A 520 -16.88 11.81 39.02
C ALA A 520 -17.92 12.87 39.42
N GLU A 521 -18.37 12.89 40.67
CA GLU A 521 -19.35 13.86 41.20
C GLU A 521 -18.80 15.29 41.31
N LYS A 522 -17.46 15.47 41.39
CA LYS A 522 -16.81 16.78 41.43
C LYS A 522 -16.62 17.39 40.03
N MET A 523 -16.98 16.65 38.99
CA MET A 523 -16.72 17.02 37.61
C MET A 523 -17.88 17.79 36.99
N SER A 524 -17.56 18.84 36.23
CA SER A 524 -18.50 19.47 35.31
C SER A 524 -18.74 18.54 34.12
N LEU A 525 -19.89 17.89 34.05
CA LEU A 525 -20.37 17.11 32.90
C LEU A 525 -21.55 17.83 32.24
N GLU A 526 -22.00 17.35 31.07
CA GLU A 526 -23.22 17.88 30.45
C GLU A 526 -24.43 17.76 31.39
N PRO A 527 -25.04 18.88 31.82
CA PRO A 527 -26.00 18.92 32.92
C PRO A 527 -27.30 18.14 32.61
N ASP A 528 -27.68 18.08 31.35
CA ASP A 528 -28.84 17.34 30.87
C ASP A 528 -28.63 15.81 30.96
N SER A 529 -27.42 15.31 30.70
CA SER A 529 -27.10 13.88 30.78
C SER A 529 -27.03 13.41 32.24
N VAL A 530 -26.51 14.26 33.14
CA VAL A 530 -26.46 13.99 34.58
C VAL A 530 -27.86 14.06 35.21
N SER A 531 -28.63 15.11 34.91
CA SER A 531 -30.01 15.24 35.42
C SER A 531 -30.92 14.10 34.96
N PHE A 532 -30.74 13.60 33.73
CA PHE A 532 -31.39 12.39 33.27
C PHE A 532 -31.05 11.19 34.16
N MET A 533 -29.77 10.95 34.46
CA MET A 533 -29.38 9.86 35.35
C MET A 533 -29.86 10.06 36.80
N ASP A 534 -29.82 11.27 37.33
CA ASP A 534 -30.33 11.58 38.66
C ASP A 534 -31.85 11.33 38.75
N THR A 535 -32.62 11.67 37.71
CA THR A 535 -34.06 11.35 37.67
C THR A 535 -34.33 9.84 37.57
N LEU A 536 -33.48 9.09 36.85
CA LEU A 536 -33.55 7.62 36.78
C LEU A 536 -33.25 6.95 38.13
N ILE A 537 -32.25 7.45 38.85
CA ILE A 537 -31.82 6.91 40.14
C ILE A 537 -32.79 7.34 41.26
N THR A 538 -33.25 8.59 41.27
CA THR A 538 -34.10 9.13 42.35
C THR A 538 -35.54 8.59 42.32
N ARG A 539 -36.07 8.23 41.13
CA ARG A 539 -37.38 7.54 41.01
C ARG A 539 -37.46 6.19 41.73
N GLU A 540 -36.33 5.66 42.22
CA GLU A 540 -36.27 4.51 43.11
C GLU A 540 -36.97 4.76 44.47
N HIS A 541 -36.93 6.00 44.99
CA HIS A 541 -37.39 6.29 46.36
C HIS A 541 -38.89 6.60 46.48
N SER A 542 -39.61 6.79 45.37
CA SER A 542 -41.00 7.27 45.39
C SER A 542 -42.04 6.22 44.97
N ARG A 543 -41.66 4.95 44.80
CA ARG A 543 -42.49 3.90 44.16
C ARG A 543 -43.03 2.82 45.11
N ASP A 544 -43.03 3.05 46.42
CA ASP A 544 -43.55 2.09 47.40
C ASP A 544 -45.07 2.20 47.71
N ASP A 545 -45.81 3.18 47.15
CA ASP A 545 -47.18 3.50 47.60
C ASP A 545 -48.32 3.46 46.56
N LEU A 546 -48.18 2.79 45.41
CA LEU A 546 -49.30 2.64 44.44
C LEU A 546 -49.48 1.21 43.94
N GLN A 547 -50.11 0.37 44.77
CA GLN A 547 -50.74 -0.89 44.33
C GLN A 547 -52.01 -0.59 43.50
N ASN A 548 -51.98 -0.88 42.20
CA ASN A 548 -53.22 -1.07 41.42
C ASN A 548 -53.56 -2.56 41.40
N GLY A 549 -54.77 -2.86 41.89
CA GLY A 549 -55.23 -4.21 42.20
C GLY A 549 -55.54 -5.05 40.97
N PHE A 550 -54.95 -6.25 40.94
CA PHE A 550 -55.52 -7.45 40.33
C PHE A 550 -54.86 -8.66 41.01
N SER A 551 -55.60 -9.33 41.90
CA SER A 551 -55.25 -10.68 42.37
C SER A 551 -56.41 -11.60 42.00
N PRO A 552 -56.22 -12.59 41.11
CA PRO A 552 -57.24 -13.58 40.86
C PRO A 552 -57.20 -14.62 41.98
N SER A 553 -58.29 -14.69 42.72
CA SER A 553 -58.64 -15.81 43.58
C SER A 553 -58.99 -17.02 42.73
N SER A 554 -58.38 -18.18 42.97
CA SER A 554 -59.04 -19.46 42.69
C SER A 554 -58.74 -20.49 43.78
N ARG A 555 -59.82 -20.77 44.51
CA ARG A 555 -60.02 -21.96 45.33
C ARG A 555 -59.90 -23.21 44.45
N LEU A 556 -59.22 -24.24 44.92
CA LEU A 556 -59.62 -25.62 44.69
C LEU A 556 -59.50 -26.37 46.02
N GLU A 557 -60.62 -26.99 46.38
CA GLU A 557 -60.84 -27.78 47.58
C GLU A 557 -60.10 -29.13 47.51
N ASP A 558 -59.93 -29.68 48.71
CA ASP A 558 -59.24 -30.90 49.10
C ASP A 558 -59.63 -32.16 48.32
N HIS A 559 -58.67 -33.08 48.15
CA HIS A 559 -58.79 -34.45 48.69
C HIS A 559 -57.41 -35.11 48.90
N SER A 560 -57.29 -35.71 50.07
CA SER A 560 -56.21 -36.48 50.70
C SER A 560 -55.74 -37.72 49.92
N ASN A 561 -54.48 -38.20 49.96
CA ASN A 561 -53.88 -38.95 51.07
C ASN A 561 -52.34 -39.17 50.87
N THR A 562 -51.59 -39.01 51.97
CA THR A 562 -50.35 -39.70 52.46
C THR A 562 -49.64 -40.71 51.54
N VAL A 563 -48.31 -40.84 51.41
CA VAL A 563 -47.13 -40.86 52.33
C VAL A 563 -45.91 -40.64 51.37
N GLU A 564 -44.87 -39.81 51.58
CA GLU A 564 -43.72 -40.02 52.45
C GLU A 564 -42.87 -38.74 52.50
N GLN A 565 -42.58 -38.30 53.73
CA GLN A 565 -41.66 -37.24 54.06
C GLN A 565 -40.22 -37.74 53.91
N GLN A 566 -39.48 -37.22 52.92
CA GLN A 566 -38.04 -37.05 53.08
C GLN A 566 -37.52 -35.94 52.18
N GLN A 567 -37.79 -34.68 52.58
CA GLN A 567 -37.00 -33.47 52.27
C GLN A 567 -37.76 -32.24 52.83
N ARG A 568 -37.65 -32.02 54.14
CA ARG A 568 -38.06 -30.76 54.78
C ARG A 568 -36.93 -30.23 55.67
N ARG A 569 -35.83 -29.85 55.03
CA ARG A 569 -34.87 -28.84 55.52
C ARG A 569 -34.09 -28.30 54.32
N GLU A 570 -34.74 -27.48 53.49
CA GLU A 570 -34.10 -26.59 52.50
C GLU A 570 -35.22 -25.86 51.74
N GLY A 571 -35.84 -24.87 52.38
CA GLY A 571 -36.97 -24.15 51.79
C GLY A 571 -37.15 -22.73 52.32
N ARG A 572 -36.11 -22.15 52.94
CA ARG A 572 -36.17 -20.81 53.54
C ARG A 572 -35.08 -19.85 53.02
N GLU A 573 -34.46 -20.15 51.88
CA GLU A 573 -33.39 -19.30 51.29
C GLU A 573 -33.64 -18.92 49.82
N LYS A 574 -34.88 -19.02 49.31
CA LYS A 574 -35.20 -18.66 47.90
C LYS A 574 -36.09 -17.42 47.74
N THR A 575 -36.20 -16.61 48.78
CA THR A 575 -37.00 -15.37 48.80
C THR A 575 -36.22 -14.16 49.30
N THR A 576 -34.91 -14.12 49.05
CA THR A 576 -34.01 -13.00 49.37
C THR A 576 -33.34 -12.35 48.15
N ALA A 577 -33.75 -12.69 46.92
CA ALA A 577 -33.09 -12.22 45.68
C ALA A 577 -33.83 -11.09 44.92
N LEU A 578 -34.63 -10.29 45.62
CA LEU A 578 -35.20 -9.03 45.11
C LEU A 578 -34.90 -7.93 46.13
N GLN A 579 -33.62 -7.76 46.48
CA GLN A 579 -33.14 -6.54 47.13
C GLN A 579 -33.04 -5.45 46.05
N GLY A 580 -33.40 -4.21 46.43
CA GLY A 580 -33.68 -3.07 45.54
C GLY A 580 -32.68 -2.86 44.40
N LEU A 581 -33.20 -2.40 43.26
CA LEU A 581 -32.45 -2.04 42.05
C LEU A 581 -31.64 -0.76 42.27
N VAL A 582 -30.63 -0.83 43.13
CA VAL A 582 -29.67 0.24 43.38
C VAL A 582 -28.72 0.30 42.18
N CYS A 583 -28.55 1.49 41.61
CA CYS A 583 -27.57 1.68 40.54
C CYS A 583 -26.17 1.34 41.06
N PRO A 584 -25.40 0.44 40.40
CA PRO A 584 -24.08 0.02 40.88
C PRO A 584 -23.00 1.10 40.72
N ILE A 585 -23.35 2.24 40.11
CA ILE A 585 -22.44 3.32 39.69
C ILE A 585 -23.12 4.67 39.95
N GLY A 586 -22.37 5.70 40.37
CA GLY A 586 -22.87 7.07 40.52
C GLY A 586 -23.38 7.72 39.22
N SER A 587 -24.25 8.73 39.34
CA SER A 587 -24.96 9.35 38.20
C SER A 587 -24.06 9.96 37.13
N HIS A 588 -22.96 10.58 37.55
CA HIS A 588 -21.99 11.23 36.67
C HIS A 588 -21.22 10.22 35.81
N LYS A 589 -20.79 9.10 36.42
CA LYS A 589 -20.11 8.02 35.71
C LYS A 589 -21.07 7.25 34.80
N ALA A 590 -22.32 7.08 35.22
CA ALA A 590 -23.36 6.50 34.38
C ALA A 590 -23.65 7.35 33.13
N ALA A 591 -23.67 8.68 33.25
CA ALA A 591 -23.81 9.59 32.12
C ALA A 591 -22.70 9.39 31.08
N LEU A 592 -21.44 9.31 31.50
CA LEU A 592 -20.29 9.07 30.61
C LEU A 592 -20.35 7.70 29.90
N LEU A 593 -20.78 6.65 30.62
CA LEU A 593 -20.91 5.31 30.04
C LEU A 593 -22.03 5.24 29.01
N ASN A 594 -23.12 5.98 29.19
CA ASN A 594 -24.23 6.01 28.22
C ASN A 594 -23.83 6.63 26.88
N GLU A 595 -22.90 7.59 26.87
CA GLU A 595 -22.38 8.17 25.62
C GLU A 595 -21.60 7.11 24.83
N ILE A 596 -20.83 6.26 25.51
CA ILE A 596 -20.12 5.14 24.85
C ILE A 596 -21.10 4.14 24.24
N LEU A 597 -22.18 3.81 24.95
CA LEU A 597 -23.21 2.88 24.44
C LEU A 597 -23.89 3.39 23.16
N GLN A 598 -23.88 4.70 22.94
CA GLN A 598 -24.48 5.35 21.78
C GLN A 598 -23.52 5.54 20.61
N THR A 599 -22.21 5.33 20.80
CA THR A 599 -21.23 5.42 19.71
C THR A 599 -21.48 4.33 18.67
N ALA A 600 -21.23 4.66 17.40
CA ALA A 600 -21.23 3.68 16.32
C ALA A 600 -19.98 2.78 16.46
N TYR A 601 -20.16 1.47 16.36
CA TYR A 601 -19.07 0.50 16.43
C TYR A 601 -19.27 -0.65 15.45
N SER A 602 -18.18 -1.34 15.14
CA SER A 602 -18.20 -2.62 14.44
C SER A 602 -17.77 -3.76 15.37
N ASP A 603 -18.60 -4.81 15.46
CA ASP A 603 -18.34 -5.97 16.33
C ASP A 603 -16.95 -6.58 16.10
N THR A 604 -16.53 -6.70 14.84
CA THR A 604 -15.25 -7.32 14.50
C THR A 604 -14.04 -6.51 14.96
N PHE A 605 -14.16 -5.18 15.02
CA PHE A 605 -13.06 -4.28 15.38
C PHE A 605 -13.07 -3.90 16.86
N LEU A 606 -14.24 -3.87 17.51
CA LEU A 606 -14.35 -3.58 18.93
C LEU A 606 -13.96 -4.80 19.80
N LEU A 607 -14.36 -6.01 19.40
CA LEU A 607 -14.17 -7.23 20.20
C LEU A 607 -12.70 -7.49 20.63
N PRO A 608 -11.67 -7.32 19.76
CA PRO A 608 -10.28 -7.49 20.18
C PRO A 608 -9.86 -6.53 21.30
N HIS A 609 -10.32 -5.28 21.25
CA HIS A 609 -9.94 -4.25 22.22
C HIS A 609 -10.65 -4.44 23.57
N LEU A 610 -11.89 -4.94 23.57
CA LEU A 610 -12.62 -5.22 24.81
C LEU A 610 -11.94 -6.28 25.67
N LYS A 611 -11.17 -7.21 25.07
CA LYS A 611 -10.44 -8.27 25.80
C LYS A 611 -9.37 -7.72 26.76
N ASP A 612 -8.94 -6.47 26.58
CA ASP A 612 -7.93 -5.83 27.44
C ASP A 612 -8.51 -5.26 28.76
N LEU A 613 -9.81 -5.42 29.00
CA LEU A 613 -10.48 -4.98 30.24
C LEU A 613 -10.28 -5.96 31.40
N CYS A 614 -10.13 -5.44 32.61
CA CYS A 614 -9.98 -6.26 33.81
C CYS A 614 -11.32 -6.92 34.19
N PRO A 615 -11.33 -8.18 34.70
CA PRO A 615 -12.56 -8.91 35.01
C PRO A 615 -13.48 -8.21 36.03
N GLN A 616 -12.91 -7.48 36.99
CA GLN A 616 -13.68 -6.69 37.97
C GLN A 616 -14.43 -5.54 37.31
N HIS A 617 -13.79 -4.84 36.36
CA HIS A 617 -14.42 -3.77 35.58
C HIS A 617 -15.49 -4.31 34.62
N VAL A 618 -15.25 -5.48 34.03
CA VAL A 618 -16.24 -6.19 33.20
C VAL A 618 -17.48 -6.54 34.02
N LEU A 619 -17.32 -7.09 35.22
CA LEU A 619 -18.44 -7.45 36.09
C LEU A 619 -19.23 -6.22 36.56
N LEU A 620 -18.54 -5.12 36.91
CA LEU A 620 -19.19 -3.85 37.26
C LEU A 620 -20.00 -3.29 36.10
N PHE A 621 -19.43 -3.30 34.88
CA PHE A 621 -20.10 -2.82 33.68
C PHE A 621 -21.29 -3.71 33.30
N LEU A 622 -21.17 -5.03 33.38
CA LEU A 622 -22.28 -5.96 33.14
C LEU A 622 -23.43 -5.78 34.15
N ARG A 623 -23.14 -5.53 35.43
CA ARG A 623 -24.16 -5.19 36.43
C ARG A 623 -24.87 -3.87 36.11
N TYR A 624 -24.12 -2.88 35.63
CA TYR A 624 -24.69 -1.61 35.18
C TYR A 624 -25.61 -1.78 33.95
N LEU A 625 -25.19 -2.55 32.95
CA LEU A 625 -26.03 -2.86 31.78
C LEU A 625 -27.30 -3.62 32.17
N GLN A 626 -27.22 -4.56 33.12
CA GLN A 626 -28.39 -5.24 33.66
C GLN A 626 -29.36 -4.25 34.35
N PHE A 627 -28.84 -3.31 35.13
CA PHE A 627 -29.63 -2.24 35.74
C PHE A 627 -30.35 -1.39 34.68
N LEU A 628 -29.63 -0.93 33.65
CA LEU A 628 -30.21 -0.16 32.55
C LEU A 628 -31.30 -0.95 31.83
N TYR A 629 -31.03 -2.20 31.47
CA TYR A 629 -32.00 -3.06 30.80
C TYR A 629 -33.30 -3.18 31.61
N LEU A 630 -33.22 -3.44 32.92
CA LEU A 630 -34.40 -3.59 33.78
C LEU A 630 -35.20 -2.29 33.90
N ARG A 631 -34.52 -1.14 34.05
CA ARG A 631 -35.19 0.18 34.13
C ARG A 631 -35.88 0.54 32.81
N TYR A 632 -35.23 0.32 31.68
CA TYR A 632 -35.78 0.62 30.36
C TYR A 632 -36.91 -0.30 29.95
N SER A 633 -36.96 -1.53 30.50
CA SER A 633 -38.08 -2.45 30.29
C SER A 633 -39.35 -2.10 31.07
N GLN A 634 -39.23 -1.32 32.15
CA GLN A 634 -40.32 -1.03 33.09
C GLN A 634 -40.94 0.36 32.90
N ASP A 635 -40.18 1.34 32.40
CA ASP A 635 -40.60 2.73 32.29
C ASP A 635 -40.83 3.18 30.83
N THR A 636 -42.03 3.68 30.52
CA THR A 636 -42.33 4.40 29.28
C THR A 636 -41.79 5.82 29.39
N PHE A 637 -40.62 6.08 28.80
CA PHE A 637 -40.01 7.42 28.81
C PHE A 637 -40.71 8.37 27.81
N PRO A 638 -40.93 9.64 28.17
CA PRO A 638 -41.42 10.64 27.22
C PRO A 638 -40.37 10.93 26.13
N GLN A 639 -40.86 11.18 24.91
CA GLN A 639 -40.10 11.35 23.65
C GLN A 639 -38.92 12.35 23.72
N ALA A 640 -38.91 13.28 24.68
CA ALA A 640 -37.89 14.33 24.82
C ALA A 640 -36.49 13.82 25.22
N HIS A 641 -36.38 12.64 25.84
CA HIS A 641 -35.08 12.07 26.28
C HIS A 641 -34.48 11.05 25.30
N SER A 642 -35.12 10.86 24.13
CA SER A 642 -34.75 9.82 23.16
C SER A 642 -33.36 10.00 22.52
N LEU A 643 -32.81 11.22 22.52
CA LEU A 643 -31.50 11.53 21.95
C LEU A 643 -30.32 11.23 22.87
N ARG A 644 -30.55 10.98 24.17
CA ARG A 644 -29.47 10.81 25.17
C ARG A 644 -29.50 9.47 25.90
N ALA A 645 -30.47 8.62 25.56
CA ALA A 645 -30.74 7.36 26.23
C ALA A 645 -30.39 6.20 25.28
N PRO A 646 -29.52 5.25 25.67
CA PRO A 646 -29.22 4.09 24.83
C PRO A 646 -30.48 3.26 24.61
N SER A 647 -30.63 2.73 23.40
CA SER A 647 -31.75 1.84 23.08
C SER A 647 -31.60 0.49 23.79
N LEU A 648 -32.72 -0.21 24.02
CA LEU A 648 -32.70 -1.55 24.62
C LEU A 648 -31.86 -2.53 23.79
N HIS A 649 -31.85 -2.36 22.47
CA HIS A 649 -31.05 -3.16 21.55
C HIS A 649 -29.55 -2.92 21.75
N GLN A 650 -29.11 -1.66 21.80
CA GLN A 650 -27.70 -1.32 22.08
C GLN A 650 -27.24 -1.91 23.42
N ILE A 651 -28.07 -1.82 24.47
CA ILE A 651 -27.74 -2.40 25.78
C ILE A 651 -27.56 -3.92 25.67
N MET A 652 -28.45 -4.61 24.95
CA MET A 652 -28.34 -6.04 24.71
C MET A 652 -27.09 -6.41 23.91
N ASP A 653 -26.78 -5.67 22.85
CA ASP A 653 -25.63 -5.93 22.00
C ASP A 653 -24.32 -5.74 22.77
N TRP A 654 -24.21 -4.69 23.58
CA TRP A 654 -23.07 -4.49 24.48
C TRP A 654 -22.97 -5.59 25.56
N MET A 655 -24.09 -6.08 26.10
CA MET A 655 -24.06 -7.24 27.01
C MET A 655 -23.54 -8.50 26.31
N CYS A 656 -24.00 -8.79 25.09
CA CYS A 656 -23.53 -9.90 24.28
C CYS A 656 -22.03 -9.77 23.97
N MET A 657 -21.59 -8.61 23.49
CA MET A 657 -20.19 -8.32 23.15
C MET A 657 -19.25 -8.47 24.36
N MET A 658 -19.66 -7.98 25.53
CA MET A 658 -18.87 -8.12 26.76
C MET A 658 -18.79 -9.58 27.24
N LEU A 659 -19.87 -10.35 27.07
CA LEU A 659 -19.85 -11.79 27.34
C LEU A 659 -18.95 -12.52 26.33
N ASP A 660 -19.06 -12.25 25.03
CA ASP A 660 -18.24 -12.89 24.00
C ASP A 660 -16.74 -12.61 24.18
N ALA A 661 -16.38 -11.40 24.63
CA ALA A 661 -14.99 -11.04 24.92
C ALA A 661 -14.42 -11.75 26.15
N HIS A 662 -15.22 -11.95 27.22
CA HIS A 662 -14.74 -12.36 28.56
C HIS A 662 -15.35 -13.64 29.13
N PHE A 663 -16.14 -14.39 28.36
CA PHE A 663 -16.91 -15.54 28.88
C PHE A 663 -16.04 -16.56 29.63
N THR A 664 -14.90 -16.95 29.04
CA THR A 664 -13.98 -17.93 29.65
C THR A 664 -13.44 -17.46 30.98
N VAL A 665 -13.10 -16.18 31.11
CA VAL A 665 -12.58 -15.57 32.34
C VAL A 665 -13.69 -15.40 33.38
N LEU A 666 -14.89 -15.00 32.97
CA LEU A 666 -16.05 -14.84 33.85
C LEU A 666 -16.52 -16.18 34.43
N VAL A 667 -16.52 -17.26 33.65
CA VAL A 667 -16.88 -18.61 34.14
C VAL A 667 -15.92 -19.10 35.23
N MET A 668 -14.65 -18.74 35.13
CA MET A 668 -13.63 -19.10 36.13
C MET A 668 -13.66 -18.20 37.37
N THR A 669 -14.41 -17.09 37.34
CA THR A 669 -14.49 -16.11 38.44
C THR A 669 -15.68 -16.45 39.36
N PRO A 670 -15.45 -16.73 40.66
CA PRO A 670 -16.53 -17.18 41.56
C PRO A 670 -17.63 -16.12 41.75
N GLU A 671 -17.27 -14.83 41.75
CA GLU A 671 -18.20 -13.70 41.90
C GLU A 671 -19.17 -13.53 40.72
N ALA A 672 -18.79 -14.00 39.53
CA ALA A 672 -19.61 -13.90 38.33
C ALA A 672 -20.61 -15.06 38.18
N LYS A 673 -20.39 -16.20 38.87
CA LYS A 673 -21.23 -17.40 38.74
C LYS A 673 -22.71 -17.14 39.07
N GLY A 674 -22.98 -16.42 40.16
CA GLY A 674 -24.36 -16.06 40.54
C GLY A 674 -25.03 -15.14 39.52
N PHE A 675 -24.28 -14.15 39.01
CA PHE A 675 -24.75 -13.22 37.99
C PHE A 675 -25.06 -13.93 36.66
N LEU A 676 -24.18 -14.82 36.19
CA LEU A 676 -24.38 -15.60 34.96
C LEU A 676 -25.58 -16.54 35.04
N LEU A 677 -25.81 -17.18 36.21
CA LEU A 677 -27.00 -18.00 36.42
C LEU A 677 -28.29 -17.19 36.38
N ASN A 678 -28.28 -15.98 36.96
CA ASN A 678 -29.40 -15.06 36.90
C ASN A 678 -29.68 -14.57 35.47
N LEU A 679 -28.63 -14.20 34.72
CA LEU A 679 -28.76 -13.83 33.30
C LEU A 679 -29.31 -14.99 32.47
N HIS A 680 -28.80 -16.20 32.64
CA HIS A 680 -29.30 -17.37 31.92
C HIS A 680 -30.78 -17.67 32.26
N GLY A 681 -31.16 -17.56 33.53
CA GLY A 681 -32.56 -17.68 33.96
C GLY A 681 -33.48 -16.60 33.37
N PHE A 682 -32.98 -15.36 33.29
CA PHE A 682 -33.65 -14.23 32.68
C PHE A 682 -33.85 -14.44 31.16
N VAL A 683 -32.78 -14.75 30.42
CA VAL A 683 -32.83 -15.01 28.98
C VAL A 683 -33.76 -16.18 28.66
N ARG A 684 -33.72 -17.26 29.45
CA ARG A 684 -34.64 -18.39 29.29
C ARG A 684 -36.11 -17.98 29.44
N SER A 685 -36.41 -17.10 30.39
CA SER A 685 -37.76 -16.54 30.59
C SER A 685 -38.19 -15.66 29.42
N GLN A 686 -37.29 -14.81 28.90
CA GLN A 686 -37.55 -13.96 27.73
C GLN A 686 -37.78 -14.79 26.46
N VAL A 687 -36.93 -15.78 26.17
CA VAL A 687 -37.10 -16.68 25.02
C VAL A 687 -38.45 -17.41 25.11
N LYS A 688 -38.85 -17.85 26.31
CA LYS A 688 -40.17 -18.45 26.51
C LYS A 688 -41.30 -17.44 26.20
N LEU A 689 -41.21 -16.21 26.72
CA LEU A 689 -42.18 -15.15 26.45
C LEU A 689 -42.32 -14.86 24.94
N PHE A 690 -41.20 -14.66 24.24
CA PHE A 690 -41.19 -14.41 22.79
C PHE A 690 -41.71 -15.60 21.99
N SER A 691 -41.43 -16.83 22.44
CA SER A 691 -42.00 -18.03 21.81
C SER A 691 -43.51 -18.13 21.96
N GLU A 692 -44.07 -17.73 23.11
CA GLU A 692 -45.53 -17.68 23.32
C GLU A 692 -46.16 -16.51 22.53
N LEU A 693 -45.51 -15.34 22.48
CA LEU A 693 -45.94 -14.21 21.65
C LEU A 693 -45.95 -14.56 20.16
N GLY A 694 -44.93 -15.27 19.66
CA GLY A 694 -44.87 -15.74 18.28
C GLY A 694 -46.01 -16.70 17.91
N LYS A 695 -46.49 -17.52 18.86
CA LYS A 695 -47.69 -18.35 18.65
C LYS A 695 -48.97 -17.50 18.50
N ILE A 696 -49.04 -16.36 19.19
CA ILE A 696 -50.18 -15.43 19.14
C ILE A 696 -50.13 -14.56 17.88
N GLU A 697 -48.94 -14.25 17.35
CA GLU A 697 -48.76 -13.42 16.15
C GLU A 697 -49.52 -13.98 14.93
N GLY A 698 -49.46 -15.29 14.69
CA GLY A 698 -50.21 -15.93 13.61
C GLY A 698 -51.73 -15.74 13.74
N SER A 699 -52.25 -15.85 14.96
CA SER A 699 -53.66 -15.61 15.25
C SER A 699 -54.05 -14.13 15.13
N LEU A 700 -53.16 -13.20 15.50
CA LEU A 700 -53.37 -11.76 15.34
C LEU A 700 -53.38 -11.34 13.86
N GLN A 701 -52.45 -11.87 13.06
CA GLN A 701 -52.42 -11.63 11.61
C GLN A 701 -53.70 -12.15 10.92
N GLU A 702 -54.25 -13.26 11.38
CA GLU A 702 -55.50 -13.81 10.87
C GLU A 702 -56.71 -12.96 11.29
N LEU A 703 -56.76 -12.48 12.53
CA LEU A 703 -57.77 -11.52 12.99
C LEU A 703 -57.72 -10.19 12.24
N GLN A 704 -56.52 -9.70 11.90
CA GLN A 704 -56.34 -8.49 11.09
C GLN A 704 -56.85 -8.68 9.66
N LYS A 705 -56.64 -9.87 9.07
CA LYS A 705 -57.22 -10.27 7.76
C LYS A 705 -58.74 -10.42 7.83
N MET A 706 -59.28 -10.92 8.94
CA MET A 706 -60.74 -11.05 9.12
C MET A 706 -61.43 -9.69 9.25
N LYS A 707 -60.82 -8.69 9.90
CA LYS A 707 -61.36 -7.31 9.94
C LYS A 707 -61.44 -6.63 8.56
N GLN A 708 -60.68 -7.08 7.56
CA GLN A 708 -60.74 -6.55 6.18
C GLN A 708 -61.82 -7.22 5.32
N LYS A 709 -62.34 -8.38 5.71
CA LYS A 709 -63.51 -8.97 5.05
C LYS A 709 -64.77 -8.32 5.60
N GLN A 710 -65.11 -7.15 5.04
CA GLN A 710 -66.47 -6.66 5.15
C GLN A 710 -67.36 -7.70 4.48
N ASP A 711 -68.24 -8.33 5.26
CA ASP A 711 -69.11 -9.41 4.79
C ASP A 711 -70.15 -8.79 3.85
N VAL A 712 -69.80 -8.66 2.56
CA VAL A 712 -70.71 -8.17 1.52
C VAL A 712 -71.77 -9.24 1.34
N ARG A 713 -72.88 -9.08 2.08
CA ARG A 713 -74.09 -9.87 1.83
C ARG A 713 -74.51 -9.62 0.38
N GLN A 714 -75.08 -10.62 -0.28
CA GLN A 714 -75.43 -10.62 -1.72
C GLN A 714 -76.39 -9.49 -2.15
N TYR A 715 -76.90 -8.71 -1.20
CA TYR A 715 -77.77 -7.57 -1.40
C TYR A 715 -77.64 -6.61 -0.20
N SER A 716 -77.42 -5.34 -0.48
CA SER A 716 -77.60 -4.22 0.45
C SER A 716 -78.59 -3.23 -0.16
N ILE A 717 -79.52 -2.71 0.66
CA ILE A 717 -80.35 -1.56 0.27
C ILE A 717 -79.63 -0.33 0.79
N GLU A 718 -79.22 0.54 -0.13
CA GLU A 718 -78.67 1.85 0.20
C GLU A 718 -79.64 2.92 -0.30
N VAL A 719 -80.04 3.81 0.61
CA VAL A 719 -80.91 4.93 0.29
C VAL A 719 -80.02 6.08 -0.15
N ILE A 720 -80.15 6.49 -1.41
CA ILE A 720 -79.45 7.65 -1.96
C ILE A 720 -80.45 8.81 -2.02
N GLU A 721 -80.21 9.85 -1.23
CA GLU A 721 -80.93 11.12 -1.37
C GLU A 721 -80.34 11.91 -2.54
N ILE A 722 -81.18 12.17 -3.54
CA ILE A 722 -80.83 12.99 -4.70
C ILE A 722 -81.41 14.38 -4.45
N PHE A 723 -80.53 15.40 -4.37
CA PHE A 723 -80.90 16.81 -4.23
C PHE A 723 -81.29 17.45 -5.57
#